data_AF-A0ABD3QXS1-F1
#
_entry.id   AF-A0ABD3QXS1-F1
#
_cell.length_a   1.000
_cell.length_b   1.000
_cell.length_c   1.000
_cell.angle_alpha   90.00
_cell.angle_beta   90.00
_cell.angle_gamma   90.00
#
_symmetry.space_group_name_H-M   'P 1'
#
loop_
_entity.id
_entity.type
_entity.pdbx_description
1 polymer ?
#
loop_
_entity_poly.entity_id
_entity_poly.type
_entity_poly.pdbx_seq_one_letter_code
_entity_poly.pdbx_strand_id
1 'polypeptide(L)'
;MIEDRLTRMTKGDIIRVIHEAWDCYRNFIDSRDSEDINGDSNADVDEEYDNQDHGVIDELLDLIDLLEPLNVKPFDVPLTSDASAITKSLTIESLLPVLISMSYLHLANYAISYVLKDANADGLTTEFLLGFDSPMDYFEKSLRFWPTNPATMSMQANYDHLNCWCTTEEICDRYCMAAELASLWQRIALDYFQLSPEDHEDGDTGMNIKEWVELLIVNGSLGVHDISPDQGNSEGYFSSEIEGTASFMAGFLLSSLGKHDEALQHMRKFNLSHRIHPNVWKMAQSPRPERSSEIILKEEAKASTAFEPVLYCSQVNDNSVTNEWHHPQGILPQSLYKRLCDLFSPRSSYWAESDYGNRGYYSYFIDLDDVSERGIAVRERPTNVIEDVVVNYLLPLVEKTLTENQKIPNDGATDPPRIVGAEWWCHSRKLGANLGHKVHFDTDELLLRREKKVAHPIISSVLYLTGGKEDTIDSFRAGSTVIFDQTPDAEEVASKAWICHAQDNSFMNFPGNLLHGVLPCKGGRDTRNDGEYIRHERHRLTFMVGFWTRNVVENTGESRTLYGPCGPLPPPTEEHYWVIESQKGYEDSKVDMEKVEPTSIKCEVLPYTTPAWEKINDTGSEEKPLNPKESQLLVVPEALDQRFFVLDAPYCFSPSISENEDCF
;
A
#
# COMPACT_ATOMS: atom_id res chain seq x y z
N MET A 1 -28.37 35.24 -24.89
CA MET A 1 -27.77 34.97 -26.22
C MET A 1 -27.56 33.48 -26.46
N ILE A 2 -27.10 32.69 -25.48
CA ILE A 2 -26.95 31.22 -25.60
C ILE A 2 -28.32 30.51 -25.73
N GLU A 3 -29.33 30.88 -24.92
CA GLU A 3 -30.70 30.31 -25.04
C GLU A 3 -31.39 30.56 -26.41
N ASP A 4 -31.06 31.67 -27.09
CA ASP A 4 -31.59 32.01 -28.43
C ASP A 4 -30.85 31.25 -29.56
N ARG A 5 -29.68 30.66 -29.24
CA ARG A 5 -28.91 29.78 -30.13
C ARG A 5 -29.44 28.35 -30.09
N LEU A 6 -29.78 27.87 -28.89
CA LEU A 6 -30.34 26.54 -28.62
C LEU A 6 -31.68 26.29 -29.30
N THR A 7 -32.56 27.29 -29.29
CA THR A 7 -33.88 27.22 -29.93
C THR A 7 -33.83 27.13 -31.46
N ARG A 8 -32.64 27.21 -32.07
CA ARG A 8 -32.44 27.20 -33.53
C ARG A 8 -31.62 26.03 -34.06
N MET A 9 -31.07 25.18 -33.19
CA MET A 9 -30.29 24.02 -33.66
C MET A 9 -31.22 23.02 -34.34
N THR A 10 -30.88 22.65 -35.59
CA THR A 10 -31.60 21.60 -36.29
C THR A 10 -31.17 20.23 -35.74
N LYS A 11 -31.96 19.16 -35.98
CA LYS A 11 -31.54 17.78 -35.63
C LYS A 11 -30.16 17.45 -36.21
N GLY A 12 -29.88 17.92 -37.43
CA GLY A 12 -28.57 17.73 -38.07
C GLY A 12 -27.43 18.49 -37.38
N ASP A 13 -27.69 19.69 -36.83
CA ASP A 13 -26.69 20.41 -36.04
C ASP A 13 -26.37 19.68 -34.72
N ILE A 14 -27.38 19.12 -34.06
CA ILE A 14 -27.19 18.33 -32.82
C ILE A 14 -26.35 17.08 -33.12
N ILE A 15 -26.69 16.33 -34.17
CA ILE A 15 -25.94 15.14 -34.58
C ILE A 15 -24.48 15.51 -34.87
N ARG A 16 -24.24 16.61 -35.61
CA ARG A 16 -22.86 17.07 -35.89
C ARG A 16 -22.08 17.36 -34.61
N VAL A 17 -22.69 18.07 -33.65
CA VAL A 17 -22.04 18.37 -32.36
C VAL A 17 -21.71 17.10 -31.59
N ILE A 18 -22.60 16.10 -31.60
CA ILE A 18 -22.34 14.81 -30.93
C ILE A 18 -21.17 14.07 -31.59
N HIS A 19 -21.10 14.06 -32.93
CA HIS A 19 -19.97 13.47 -33.66
C HIS A 19 -18.65 14.18 -33.32
N GLU A 20 -18.63 15.51 -33.35
CA GLU A 20 -17.44 16.30 -33.01
C GLU A 20 -16.99 16.03 -31.56
N ALA A 21 -17.92 15.99 -30.61
CA ALA A 21 -17.62 15.66 -29.22
C ALA A 21 -17.09 14.22 -29.05
N TRP A 22 -17.63 13.26 -29.81
CA TRP A 22 -17.15 11.89 -29.82
C TRP A 22 -15.74 11.76 -30.41
N ASP A 23 -15.45 12.50 -31.48
CA ASP A 23 -14.12 12.55 -32.09
C ASP A 23 -13.07 13.08 -31.11
N CYS A 24 -13.38 14.13 -30.35
CA CYS A 24 -12.50 14.61 -29.28
C CYS A 24 -12.19 13.51 -28.25
N TYR A 25 -13.20 12.75 -27.80
CA TYR A 25 -12.98 11.65 -26.86
C TYR A 25 -12.14 10.52 -27.46
N ARG A 26 -12.37 10.16 -28.73
CA ARG A 26 -11.58 9.12 -29.40
C ARG A 26 -10.13 9.56 -29.60
N ASN A 27 -9.89 10.78 -30.04
CA ASN A 27 -8.55 11.35 -30.16
C ASN A 27 -7.81 11.32 -28.82
N PHE A 28 -8.51 11.64 -27.72
CA PHE A 28 -7.97 11.51 -26.37
C PHE A 28 -7.52 10.07 -26.05
N ILE A 29 -8.39 9.07 -26.28
CA ILE A 29 -8.05 7.66 -26.02
C ILE A 29 -6.89 7.19 -26.94
N ASP A 30 -6.96 7.48 -28.23
CA ASP A 30 -5.94 7.09 -29.22
C ASP A 30 -4.57 7.71 -28.91
N SER A 31 -4.54 8.94 -28.37
CA SER A 31 -3.30 9.59 -27.98
C SER A 31 -2.60 8.86 -26.82
N ARG A 32 -3.37 8.33 -25.87
CA ARG A 32 -2.86 7.63 -24.70
C ARG A 32 -2.25 6.27 -25.05
N ASP A 33 -2.90 5.51 -25.93
CA ASP A 33 -2.40 4.19 -26.36
C ASP A 33 -1.07 4.30 -27.14
N SER A 34 -0.77 5.46 -27.72
CA SER A 34 0.47 5.70 -28.46
C SER A 34 1.70 5.88 -27.57
N GLU A 35 1.53 6.24 -26.30
CA GLU A 35 2.62 6.47 -25.34
C GLU A 35 3.19 5.14 -24.81
N ASP A 36 2.35 4.14 -24.59
CA ASP A 36 2.74 2.85 -23.99
C ASP A 36 3.63 1.99 -24.91
N ILE A 37 3.58 2.21 -26.23
CA ILE A 37 4.28 1.36 -27.21
C ILE A 37 5.78 1.70 -27.32
N ASN A 38 6.21 2.89 -26.88
CA ASN A 38 7.60 3.35 -27.01
C ASN A 38 8.42 3.26 -25.72
N GLY A 39 8.03 2.40 -24.76
CA GLY A 39 8.70 2.17 -23.48
C GLY A 39 10.11 1.55 -23.54
N ASP A 40 10.95 1.94 -24.50
CA ASP A 40 12.39 1.64 -24.48
C ASP A 40 13.04 2.56 -23.42
N SER A 41 13.03 2.05 -22.19
CA SER A 41 13.33 2.70 -20.91
C SER A 41 14.79 3.15 -20.70
N ASN A 42 15.52 3.52 -21.75
CA ASN A 42 16.96 3.82 -21.69
C ASN A 42 17.36 5.20 -22.23
N ALA A 43 16.42 6.10 -22.51
CA ALA A 43 16.74 7.48 -22.87
C ALA A 43 16.70 8.38 -21.61
N ASP A 44 17.81 9.07 -21.32
CA ASP A 44 17.98 10.00 -20.21
C ASP A 44 16.76 10.94 -20.05
N VAL A 45 16.03 10.80 -18.94
CA VAL A 45 14.63 11.21 -18.70
C VAL A 45 14.46 12.70 -18.32
N ASP A 46 15.54 13.48 -18.23
CA ASP A 46 15.51 14.65 -17.35
C ASP A 46 15.00 15.98 -17.93
N GLU A 47 14.63 16.14 -19.22
CA GLU A 47 14.38 17.52 -19.74
C GLU A 47 13.17 17.79 -20.68
N GLU A 48 12.26 16.85 -21.01
CA GLU A 48 11.21 17.16 -22.03
C GLU A 48 9.74 16.77 -21.74
N TYR A 49 9.36 16.54 -20.47
CA TYR A 49 7.97 16.18 -20.12
C TYR A 49 6.97 17.34 -20.03
N ASP A 50 7.41 18.60 -20.00
CA ASP A 50 6.53 19.74 -19.65
C ASP A 50 5.59 20.23 -20.77
N ASN A 51 5.71 19.73 -22.02
CA ASN A 51 4.91 20.28 -23.14
C ASN A 51 3.98 19.28 -23.85
N GLN A 52 4.10 17.97 -23.62
CA GLN A 52 3.31 16.98 -24.38
C GLN A 52 1.94 16.69 -23.74
N ASP A 53 1.82 16.74 -22.42
CA ASP A 53 0.57 16.40 -21.70
C ASP A 53 -0.57 17.42 -21.91
N HIS A 54 -0.26 18.67 -22.27
CA HIS A 54 -1.28 19.73 -22.34
C HIS A 54 -2.29 19.55 -23.48
N GLY A 55 -1.85 19.02 -24.63
CA GLY A 55 -2.74 18.86 -25.79
C GLY A 55 -3.83 17.80 -25.59
N VAL A 56 -3.57 16.82 -24.72
CA VAL A 56 -4.50 15.70 -24.45
C VAL A 56 -5.68 16.16 -23.58
N ILE A 57 -5.43 17.09 -22.65
CA ILE A 57 -6.47 17.67 -21.78
C ILE A 57 -7.42 18.58 -22.57
N ASP A 58 -6.91 19.34 -23.53
CA ASP A 58 -7.69 20.29 -24.33
C ASP A 58 -8.84 19.58 -25.07
N GLU A 59 -8.62 18.36 -25.59
CA GLU A 59 -9.67 17.55 -26.24
C GLU A 59 -10.85 17.24 -25.29
N LEU A 60 -10.57 16.96 -24.01
CA LEU A 60 -11.62 16.68 -23.02
C LEU A 60 -12.43 17.94 -22.66
N LEU A 61 -11.75 19.10 -22.59
CA LEU A 61 -12.39 20.38 -22.31
C LEU A 61 -13.24 20.84 -23.50
N ASP A 62 -12.72 20.73 -24.73
CA ASP A 62 -13.43 21.04 -25.97
C ASP A 62 -14.68 20.17 -26.12
N LEU A 63 -14.60 18.88 -25.80
CA LEU A 63 -15.75 17.97 -25.75
C LEU A 63 -16.84 18.50 -24.81
N ILE A 64 -16.47 18.90 -23.59
CA ILE A 64 -17.43 19.40 -22.59
C ILE A 64 -18.09 20.69 -23.09
N ASP A 65 -17.31 21.61 -23.68
CA ASP A 65 -17.79 22.87 -24.25
C ASP A 65 -18.72 22.65 -25.45
N LEU A 66 -18.44 21.65 -26.29
CA LEU A 66 -19.31 21.25 -27.40
C LEU A 66 -20.67 20.74 -26.91
N LEU A 67 -20.69 19.97 -25.81
CA LEU A 67 -21.92 19.38 -25.28
C LEU A 67 -22.69 20.31 -24.33
N GLU A 68 -22.07 21.34 -23.76
CA GLU A 68 -22.72 22.29 -22.83
C GLU A 68 -24.02 22.88 -23.40
N PRO A 69 -24.08 23.37 -24.66
CA PRO A 69 -25.32 23.88 -25.24
C PRO A 69 -26.44 22.85 -25.23
N LEU A 70 -26.16 21.55 -25.40
CA LEU A 70 -27.21 20.52 -25.48
C LEU A 70 -27.96 20.31 -24.15
N ASN A 71 -27.49 20.89 -23.04
CA ASN A 71 -28.11 20.77 -21.71
C ASN A 71 -28.38 19.30 -21.34
N VAL A 72 -27.37 18.46 -21.61
CA VAL A 72 -27.40 17.02 -21.37
C VAL A 72 -27.83 16.76 -19.93
N LYS A 73 -28.86 15.93 -19.77
CA LYS A 73 -29.37 15.59 -18.44
C LYS A 73 -28.55 14.45 -17.84
N PRO A 74 -28.41 14.41 -16.51
CA PRO A 74 -27.86 13.25 -15.82
C PRO A 74 -28.50 11.94 -16.29
N PHE A 75 -27.70 10.88 -16.28
CA PHE A 75 -28.14 9.52 -16.54
C PHE A 75 -29.05 9.05 -15.41
N ASP A 76 -30.35 9.32 -15.55
CA ASP A 76 -31.39 9.00 -14.57
C ASP A 76 -32.13 7.71 -14.97
N VAL A 77 -31.37 6.64 -15.19
CA VAL A 77 -31.97 5.31 -15.34
C VAL A 77 -32.05 4.69 -13.96
N PRO A 78 -33.26 4.40 -13.44
CA PRO A 78 -33.39 3.73 -12.16
C PRO A 78 -32.62 2.42 -12.23
N LEU A 79 -31.68 2.21 -11.31
CA LEU A 79 -31.03 0.92 -11.12
C LEU A 79 -32.10 -0.07 -10.62
N THR A 80 -32.89 -0.60 -11.53
CA THR A 80 -33.77 -1.72 -11.26
C THR A 80 -32.95 -3.00 -11.31
N SER A 81 -33.43 -4.06 -10.68
CA SER A 81 -32.78 -5.38 -10.75
C SER A 81 -32.80 -6.01 -12.16
N ASP A 82 -33.35 -5.35 -13.18
CA ASP A 82 -33.48 -5.86 -14.54
C ASP A 82 -32.45 -5.20 -15.48
N ALA A 83 -31.26 -5.79 -15.58
CA ALA A 83 -30.20 -5.36 -16.50
C ALA A 83 -30.70 -5.29 -17.96
N SER A 84 -31.58 -6.21 -18.37
CA SER A 84 -32.14 -6.27 -19.72
C SER A 84 -32.95 -5.01 -20.07
N ALA A 85 -33.64 -4.42 -19.10
CA ALA A 85 -34.39 -3.19 -19.32
C ALA A 85 -33.44 -2.00 -19.60
N ILE A 86 -32.32 -1.92 -18.87
CA ILE A 86 -31.31 -0.88 -19.06
C ILE A 86 -30.62 -1.07 -20.41
N THR A 87 -30.18 -2.29 -20.72
CA THR A 87 -29.57 -2.66 -22.00
C THR A 87 -30.42 -2.23 -23.20
N LYS A 88 -31.74 -2.46 -23.18
CA LYS A 88 -32.66 -2.06 -24.27
C LYS A 88 -32.87 -0.55 -24.37
N SER A 89 -32.50 0.21 -23.34
CA SER A 89 -32.64 1.67 -23.29
C SER A 89 -31.37 2.42 -23.69
N LEU A 90 -30.26 1.71 -23.96
CA LEU A 90 -29.03 2.31 -24.42
C LEU A 90 -29.23 2.83 -25.86
N THR A 91 -29.06 4.13 -26.03
CA THR A 91 -29.02 4.86 -27.30
C THR A 91 -27.84 5.84 -27.24
N ILE A 92 -27.44 6.45 -28.35
CA ILE A 92 -26.39 7.47 -28.32
C ILE A 92 -26.78 8.63 -27.38
N GLU A 93 -28.03 9.08 -27.42
CA GLU A 93 -28.51 10.16 -26.55
C GLU A 93 -28.47 9.78 -25.06
N SER A 94 -28.76 8.52 -24.71
CA SER A 94 -28.66 8.09 -23.32
C SER A 94 -27.22 7.87 -22.87
N LEU A 95 -26.26 7.73 -23.79
CA LEU A 95 -24.82 7.63 -23.49
C LEU A 95 -24.09 8.99 -23.43
N LEU A 96 -24.70 10.10 -23.89
CA LEU A 96 -24.11 11.45 -23.74
C LEU A 96 -23.73 11.80 -22.29
N PRO A 97 -24.57 11.59 -21.25
CA PRO A 97 -24.13 11.85 -19.87
C PRO A 97 -23.01 10.91 -19.41
N VAL A 98 -22.94 9.68 -19.95
CA VAL A 98 -21.83 8.75 -19.66
C VAL A 98 -20.52 9.28 -20.25
N LEU A 99 -20.55 9.78 -21.49
CA LEU A 99 -19.42 10.44 -22.14
C LEU A 99 -18.88 11.62 -21.31
N ILE A 100 -19.75 12.57 -20.94
CA ILE A 100 -19.37 13.73 -20.11
C ILE A 100 -18.79 13.27 -18.76
N SER A 101 -19.42 12.27 -18.14
CA SER A 101 -18.94 11.70 -16.89
C SER A 101 -17.52 11.13 -17.02
N MET A 102 -17.23 10.41 -18.11
CA MET A 102 -15.90 9.84 -18.36
C MET A 102 -14.86 10.93 -18.64
N SER A 103 -15.21 12.00 -19.37
CA SER A 103 -14.31 13.14 -19.55
C SER A 103 -13.92 13.78 -18.22
N TYR A 104 -14.88 13.99 -17.31
CA TYR A 104 -14.58 14.49 -15.97
C TYR A 104 -13.77 13.51 -15.12
N LEU A 105 -13.98 12.20 -15.26
CA LEU A 105 -13.15 11.21 -14.58
C LEU A 105 -11.68 11.31 -15.04
N HIS A 106 -11.43 11.42 -16.34
CA HIS A 106 -10.09 11.58 -16.87
C HIS A 106 -9.45 12.89 -16.39
N LEU A 107 -10.19 14.01 -16.41
CA LEU A 107 -9.72 15.28 -15.83
C LEU A 107 -9.40 15.16 -14.34
N ALA A 108 -10.19 14.42 -13.56
CA ALA A 108 -9.88 14.14 -12.17
C ALA A 108 -8.56 13.37 -12.02
N ASN A 109 -8.34 12.36 -12.85
CA ASN A 109 -7.10 11.58 -12.86
C ASN A 109 -5.88 12.46 -13.18
N TYR A 110 -5.96 13.31 -14.21
CA TYR A 110 -4.89 14.28 -14.53
C TYR A 110 -4.62 15.23 -13.36
N ALA A 111 -5.67 15.77 -12.75
CA ALA A 111 -5.54 16.67 -11.60
C ALA A 111 -4.89 15.97 -10.39
N ILE A 112 -5.17 14.68 -10.16
CA ILE A 112 -4.49 13.87 -9.12
C ILE A 112 -3.00 13.75 -9.44
N SER A 113 -2.64 13.35 -10.65
CA SER A 113 -1.24 13.20 -11.07
C SER A 113 -0.47 14.50 -10.88
N TYR A 114 -1.07 15.64 -11.19
CA TYR A 114 -0.47 16.95 -10.97
C TYR A 114 -0.25 17.26 -9.48
N VAL A 115 -1.26 17.03 -8.64
CA VAL A 115 -1.17 17.24 -7.18
C VAL A 115 -0.10 16.35 -6.54
N LEU A 116 0.02 15.10 -6.99
CA LEU A 116 1.03 14.17 -6.47
C LEU A 116 2.45 14.52 -6.92
N LYS A 117 2.63 15.06 -8.13
CA LYS A 117 3.92 15.58 -8.61
C LYS A 117 4.37 16.80 -7.80
N ASP A 118 3.48 17.77 -7.58
CA ASP A 118 3.81 19.03 -6.86
C ASP A 118 3.98 18.83 -5.34
N ALA A 119 3.36 17.81 -4.73
CA ALA A 119 3.57 17.49 -3.33
C ALA A 119 5.04 17.16 -2.99
N ASN A 120 5.84 16.78 -3.99
CA ASN A 120 7.27 16.55 -3.85
C ASN A 120 8.12 17.83 -4.03
N ALA A 121 7.54 18.93 -4.52
CA ALA A 121 8.21 20.19 -4.79
C ALA A 121 7.94 21.23 -3.68
N ASP A 122 8.75 21.22 -2.61
CA ASP A 122 8.97 22.30 -1.62
C ASP A 122 7.79 23.13 -1.05
N GLY A 123 6.54 22.71 -1.23
CA GLY A 123 5.33 23.26 -0.57
C GLY A 123 5.07 24.76 -0.77
N LEU A 124 5.81 25.42 -1.68
CA LEU A 124 5.77 26.88 -1.89
C LEU A 124 5.06 27.29 -3.19
N THR A 125 4.67 26.34 -4.04
CA THR A 125 3.98 26.56 -5.31
C THR A 125 2.46 26.43 -5.20
N THR A 126 1.87 26.99 -4.13
CA THR A 126 0.40 27.13 -4.04
C THR A 126 -0.18 28.14 -5.04
N GLU A 127 0.66 28.85 -5.80
CA GLU A 127 0.28 30.00 -6.62
C GLU A 127 0.04 29.69 -8.12
N PHE A 128 0.02 28.41 -8.54
CA PHE A 128 -0.12 28.04 -9.96
C PHE A 128 -1.12 26.90 -10.24
N LEU A 129 -2.35 27.01 -9.70
CA LEU A 129 -3.48 26.30 -10.30
C LEU A 129 -3.75 26.93 -11.68
N LEU A 130 -3.30 26.26 -12.74
CA LEU A 130 -3.46 26.56 -14.18
C LEU A 130 -4.93 26.64 -14.67
N GLY A 131 -5.87 27.09 -13.83
CA GLY A 131 -7.30 27.11 -14.13
C GLY A 131 -8.01 25.77 -13.94
N PHE A 132 -7.33 24.73 -13.46
CA PHE A 132 -7.95 23.45 -13.12
C PHE A 132 -8.80 23.55 -11.85
N ASP A 133 -9.98 22.95 -11.88
CA ASP A 133 -10.73 22.66 -10.66
C ASP A 133 -10.02 21.60 -9.81
N SER A 134 -10.41 21.46 -8.54
CA SER A 134 -9.84 20.41 -7.69
C SER A 134 -10.26 19.02 -8.20
N PRO A 135 -9.48 17.95 -7.97
CA PRO A 135 -9.90 16.59 -8.33
C PRO A 135 -11.29 16.22 -7.78
N MET A 136 -11.65 16.74 -6.60
CA MET A 136 -12.98 16.52 -6.00
C MET A 136 -14.10 17.16 -6.80
N ASP A 137 -13.90 18.37 -7.30
CA ASP A 137 -14.89 19.03 -8.15
C ASP A 137 -15.15 18.23 -9.42
N TYR A 138 -14.09 17.64 -10.01
CA TYR A 138 -14.22 16.76 -11.18
C TYR A 138 -14.93 15.44 -10.84
N PHE A 139 -14.64 14.81 -9.69
CA PHE A 139 -15.39 13.64 -9.24
C PHE A 139 -16.88 13.96 -9.03
N GLU A 140 -17.21 15.08 -8.40
CA GLU A 140 -18.60 15.52 -8.21
C GLU A 140 -19.30 15.76 -9.55
N LYS A 141 -18.63 16.40 -10.51
CA LYS A 141 -19.18 16.60 -11.86
C LYS A 141 -19.38 15.26 -12.58
N SER A 142 -18.41 14.35 -12.52
CA SER A 142 -18.50 13.01 -13.10
C SER A 142 -19.72 12.25 -12.55
N LEU A 143 -19.83 12.13 -11.23
CA LEU A 143 -20.97 11.46 -10.57
C LEU A 143 -22.29 12.20 -10.74
N ARG A 144 -22.28 13.52 -10.97
CA ARG A 144 -23.51 14.27 -11.28
C ARG A 144 -24.10 13.82 -12.62
N PHE A 145 -23.28 13.58 -13.64
CA PHE A 145 -23.76 13.14 -14.95
C PHE A 145 -24.02 11.64 -14.99
N TRP A 146 -23.22 10.83 -14.32
CA TRP A 146 -23.44 9.39 -14.19
C TRP A 146 -23.27 8.94 -12.73
N PRO A 147 -24.34 8.99 -11.92
CA PRO A 147 -24.28 8.69 -10.49
C PRO A 147 -23.84 7.27 -10.14
N THR A 148 -23.80 6.40 -11.14
CA THR A 148 -23.52 4.98 -11.01
C THR A 148 -22.23 4.59 -11.72
N ASN A 149 -21.34 5.55 -12.00
CA ASN A 149 -20.03 5.31 -12.61
C ASN A 149 -19.10 4.60 -11.61
N PRO A 150 -18.78 3.30 -11.80
CA PRO A 150 -17.98 2.54 -10.84
C PRO A 150 -16.52 3.00 -10.81
N ALA A 151 -15.94 3.40 -11.94
CA ALA A 151 -14.55 3.86 -12.00
C ALA A 151 -14.36 5.17 -11.21
N THR A 152 -15.28 6.12 -11.37
CA THR A 152 -15.27 7.38 -10.59
C THR A 152 -15.40 7.12 -9.09
N MET A 153 -16.30 6.22 -8.66
CA MET A 153 -16.44 5.88 -7.25
C MET A 153 -15.18 5.23 -6.67
N SER A 154 -14.59 4.28 -7.41
CA SER A 154 -13.36 3.59 -7.00
C SER A 154 -12.18 4.56 -6.91
N MET A 155 -12.00 5.43 -7.90
CA MET A 155 -10.92 6.40 -7.93
C MET A 155 -11.07 7.48 -6.86
N GLN A 156 -12.29 7.98 -6.63
CA GLN A 156 -12.57 8.91 -5.54
C GLN A 156 -12.31 8.26 -4.17
N ALA A 157 -12.66 6.97 -3.98
CA ALA A 157 -12.33 6.23 -2.76
C ALA A 157 -10.81 6.14 -2.53
N ASN A 158 -10.04 5.83 -3.58
CA ASN A 158 -8.57 5.84 -3.53
C ASN A 158 -8.04 7.23 -3.11
N TYR A 159 -8.53 8.28 -3.76
CA TYR A 159 -8.07 9.65 -3.52
C TYR A 159 -8.39 10.13 -2.08
N ASP A 160 -9.60 9.88 -1.60
CA ASP A 160 -10.00 10.21 -0.23
C ASP A 160 -9.18 9.42 0.80
N HIS A 161 -8.86 8.15 0.50
CA HIS A 161 -8.06 7.30 1.37
C HIS A 161 -6.62 7.81 1.50
N LEU A 162 -5.95 8.08 0.38
CA LEU A 162 -4.59 8.62 0.34
C LEU A 162 -4.46 9.95 1.12
N ASN A 163 -5.50 10.78 1.03
CA ASN A 163 -5.52 12.10 1.65
C ASN A 163 -6.13 12.12 3.07
N CYS A 164 -6.68 11.00 3.54
CA CYS A 164 -7.43 10.87 4.80
C CYS A 164 -8.59 11.88 4.92
N TRP A 165 -9.33 12.11 3.84
CA TRP A 165 -10.45 13.08 3.83
C TRP A 165 -11.78 12.51 4.32
N CYS A 166 -11.95 11.19 4.19
CA CYS A 166 -13.10 10.45 4.66
C CYS A 166 -12.70 9.44 5.74
N THR A 167 -13.69 8.99 6.51
CA THR A 167 -13.52 7.88 7.45
C THR A 167 -13.29 6.56 6.71
N THR A 168 -12.65 5.59 7.37
CA THR A 168 -12.46 4.26 6.77
C THR A 168 -13.79 3.61 6.39
N GLU A 169 -14.85 3.82 7.17
CA GLU A 169 -16.20 3.37 6.87
C GLU A 169 -16.77 4.00 5.60
N GLU A 170 -16.72 5.32 5.45
CA GLU A 170 -17.21 6.02 4.24
C GLU A 170 -16.45 5.58 2.97
N ILE A 171 -15.13 5.41 3.09
CA ILE A 171 -14.28 4.91 1.98
C ILE A 171 -14.66 3.47 1.63
N CYS A 172 -14.82 2.62 2.65
CA CYS A 172 -15.22 1.22 2.49
C CYS A 172 -16.57 1.09 1.78
N ASP A 173 -17.58 1.85 2.22
CA ASP A 173 -18.91 1.84 1.63
C ASP A 173 -18.86 2.24 0.15
N ARG A 174 -17.98 3.19 -0.22
CA ARG A 174 -17.80 3.61 -1.61
C ARG A 174 -17.15 2.52 -2.47
N TYR A 175 -16.17 1.77 -1.96
CA TYR A 175 -15.63 0.60 -2.68
C TYR A 175 -16.66 -0.53 -2.82
N CYS A 176 -17.45 -0.81 -1.78
CA CYS A 176 -18.55 -1.78 -1.86
C CYS A 176 -19.52 -1.39 -2.99
N MET A 177 -19.94 -0.12 -3.02
CA MET A 177 -20.81 0.40 -4.09
C MET A 177 -20.15 0.32 -5.47
N ALA A 178 -18.88 0.73 -5.60
CA ALA A 178 -18.15 0.64 -6.88
C ALA A 178 -18.07 -0.80 -7.40
N ALA A 179 -17.82 -1.78 -6.52
CA ALA A 179 -17.78 -3.19 -6.89
C ALA A 179 -19.13 -3.73 -7.36
N GLU A 180 -20.23 -3.37 -6.68
CA GLU A 180 -21.58 -3.76 -7.06
C GLU A 180 -21.98 -3.15 -8.41
N LEU A 181 -21.68 -1.86 -8.60
CA LEU A 181 -21.96 -1.13 -9.83
C LEU A 181 -21.13 -1.66 -11.01
N ALA A 182 -19.85 -1.96 -10.81
CA ALA A 182 -19.00 -2.55 -11.85
C ALA A 182 -19.58 -3.89 -12.33
N SER A 183 -19.95 -4.78 -11.39
CA SER A 183 -20.58 -6.06 -11.71
C SER A 183 -21.93 -5.91 -12.44
N LEU A 184 -22.72 -4.90 -12.07
CA LEU A 184 -23.97 -4.59 -12.76
C LEU A 184 -23.74 -4.10 -14.19
N TRP A 185 -22.85 -3.12 -14.37
CA TRP A 185 -22.54 -2.54 -15.68
C TRP A 185 -21.86 -3.54 -16.62
N GLN A 186 -21.04 -4.45 -16.08
CA GLN A 186 -20.50 -5.57 -16.83
C GLN A 186 -21.62 -6.46 -17.40
N ARG A 187 -22.61 -6.83 -16.59
CA ARG A 187 -23.77 -7.60 -17.06
C ARG A 187 -24.58 -6.86 -18.11
N ILE A 188 -24.82 -5.56 -17.91
CA ILE A 188 -25.55 -4.72 -18.89
C ILE A 188 -24.81 -4.69 -20.24
N ALA A 189 -23.49 -4.53 -20.23
CA ALA A 189 -22.66 -4.50 -21.44
C ALA A 189 -22.63 -5.88 -22.13
N LEU A 190 -22.51 -6.96 -21.38
CA LEU A 190 -22.56 -8.32 -21.94
C LEU A 190 -23.93 -8.64 -22.56
N ASP A 191 -25.02 -8.31 -21.85
CA ASP A 191 -26.38 -8.43 -22.37
C ASP A 191 -26.55 -7.60 -23.65
N TYR A 192 -25.93 -6.41 -23.70
CA TYR A 192 -25.97 -5.54 -24.87
C TYR A 192 -25.29 -6.20 -26.08
N PHE A 193 -24.08 -6.73 -25.92
CA PHE A 193 -23.38 -7.40 -27.01
C PHE A 193 -24.06 -8.70 -27.47
N GLN A 194 -24.76 -9.41 -26.57
CA GLN A 194 -25.53 -10.60 -26.93
C GLN A 194 -26.81 -10.27 -27.72
N LEU A 195 -27.44 -9.12 -27.42
CA LEU A 195 -28.70 -8.71 -28.05
C LEU A 195 -28.48 -7.91 -29.34
N SER A 196 -27.34 -7.24 -29.49
CA SER A 196 -27.04 -6.39 -30.65
C SER A 196 -26.44 -7.19 -31.82
N PRO A 197 -27.05 -7.18 -33.01
CA PRO A 197 -26.42 -7.68 -34.24
C PRO A 197 -25.10 -6.95 -34.54
N GLU A 198 -24.19 -7.61 -35.26
CA GLU A 198 -22.77 -7.21 -35.39
C GLU A 198 -22.53 -5.79 -35.95
N ASP A 199 -23.48 -5.20 -36.70
CA ASP A 199 -23.28 -3.92 -37.41
C ASP A 199 -24.50 -2.96 -37.32
N HIS A 200 -25.15 -2.85 -36.16
CA HIS A 200 -26.21 -1.84 -36.01
C HIS A 200 -25.63 -0.43 -35.87
N GLU A 201 -25.47 0.27 -36.99
CA GLU A 201 -25.45 1.73 -36.99
C GLU A 201 -26.80 2.23 -36.46
N ASP A 202 -26.78 3.18 -35.52
CA ASP A 202 -27.99 3.85 -35.08
C ASP A 202 -28.56 4.63 -36.27
N GLY A 203 -29.68 4.15 -36.81
CA GLY A 203 -30.24 4.63 -38.08
C GLY A 203 -30.60 6.12 -38.10
N ASP A 204 -30.67 6.75 -36.92
CA ASP A 204 -30.93 8.18 -36.77
C ASP A 204 -29.66 9.05 -36.76
N THR A 205 -28.50 8.50 -36.38
CA THR A 205 -27.24 9.24 -36.18
C THR A 205 -26.08 8.77 -37.06
N GLY A 206 -26.15 7.54 -37.58
CA GLY A 206 -25.05 6.86 -38.28
C GLY A 206 -23.87 6.50 -37.37
N MET A 207 -24.03 6.59 -36.05
CA MET A 207 -22.98 6.25 -35.08
C MET A 207 -23.07 4.79 -34.67
N ASN A 208 -21.90 4.20 -34.40
CA ASN A 208 -21.79 2.84 -33.90
C ASN A 208 -21.94 2.82 -32.37
N ILE A 209 -23.16 2.57 -31.89
CA ILE A 209 -23.42 2.49 -30.44
C ILE A 209 -22.64 1.36 -29.75
N LYS A 210 -22.26 0.30 -30.48
CA LYS A 210 -21.41 -0.78 -29.93
C LYS A 210 -20.04 -0.25 -29.51
N GLU A 211 -19.44 0.61 -30.34
CA GLU A 211 -18.17 1.30 -30.06
C GLU A 211 -18.29 2.19 -28.81
N TRP A 212 -19.41 2.90 -28.66
CA TRP A 212 -19.65 3.74 -27.47
C TRP A 212 -19.74 2.90 -26.19
N VAL A 213 -20.49 1.80 -26.21
CA VAL A 213 -20.60 0.88 -25.05
C VAL A 213 -19.24 0.28 -24.72
N GLU A 214 -18.48 -0.13 -25.74
CA GLU A 214 -17.13 -0.68 -25.58
C GLU A 214 -16.17 0.35 -24.95
N LEU A 215 -15.98 1.51 -25.57
CA LEU A 215 -15.00 2.49 -25.09
C LEU A 215 -15.39 3.17 -23.77
N LEU A 216 -16.66 3.51 -23.58
CA LEU A 216 -17.10 4.24 -22.38
C LEU A 216 -17.35 3.32 -21.19
N ILE A 217 -18.07 2.22 -21.41
CA ILE A 217 -18.49 1.34 -20.32
C ILE A 217 -17.42 0.28 -20.09
N VAL A 218 -17.07 -0.51 -21.11
CA VAL A 218 -16.19 -1.67 -20.94
C VAL A 218 -14.74 -1.26 -20.68
N ASN A 219 -14.15 -0.47 -21.57
CA ASN A 219 -12.75 -0.07 -21.44
C ASN A 219 -12.63 1.04 -20.40
N GLY A 220 -13.45 2.09 -20.51
CA GLY A 220 -13.41 3.24 -19.61
C GLY A 220 -13.84 2.92 -18.18
N SER A 221 -15.10 2.54 -17.97
CA SER A 221 -15.67 2.42 -16.62
C SER A 221 -15.38 1.10 -15.91
N LEU A 222 -15.12 0.03 -16.66
CA LEU A 222 -14.87 -1.30 -16.10
C LEU A 222 -13.38 -1.70 -16.15
N GLY A 223 -12.53 -0.99 -16.91
CA GLY A 223 -11.11 -1.28 -17.04
C GLY A 223 -10.88 -2.66 -17.66
N VAL A 224 -11.48 -2.93 -18.81
CA VAL A 224 -11.31 -4.18 -19.56
C VAL A 224 -10.53 -3.85 -20.84
N HIS A 225 -9.32 -4.39 -21.00
CA HIS A 225 -8.38 -3.95 -22.05
C HIS A 225 -8.28 -4.84 -23.29
N ASP A 226 -9.02 -5.94 -23.38
CA ASP A 226 -8.98 -6.82 -24.56
C ASP A 226 -10.37 -7.39 -24.78
N ILE A 227 -10.99 -7.14 -25.94
CA ILE A 227 -12.17 -7.87 -26.41
C ILE A 227 -11.83 -8.46 -27.76
N SER A 228 -10.71 -9.17 -27.90
CA SER A 228 -10.39 -9.78 -29.19
C SER A 228 -11.26 -11.03 -29.41
N PRO A 229 -12.22 -11.02 -30.35
CA PRO A 229 -13.09 -12.17 -30.60
C PRO A 229 -12.38 -13.30 -31.37
N ASP A 230 -11.16 -13.07 -31.87
CA ASP A 230 -10.49 -13.93 -32.84
C ASP A 230 -9.66 -15.08 -32.22
N GLN A 231 -9.53 -15.15 -30.90
CA GLN A 231 -8.92 -16.30 -30.22
C GLN A 231 -9.96 -17.40 -30.00
N GLY A 232 -10.33 -18.07 -31.10
CA GLY A 232 -11.44 -19.01 -31.23
C GLY A 232 -11.38 -20.31 -30.41
N ASN A 233 -11.07 -20.27 -29.11
CA ASN A 233 -11.30 -21.41 -28.22
C ASN A 233 -11.38 -21.12 -26.71
N SER A 234 -11.48 -19.87 -26.27
CA SER A 234 -11.94 -19.60 -24.90
C SER A 234 -13.04 -18.54 -24.91
N GLU A 235 -14.25 -18.96 -24.52
CA GLU A 235 -15.33 -18.10 -24.02
C GLU A 235 -14.90 -17.41 -22.69
N GLY A 236 -13.70 -16.82 -22.68
CA GLY A 236 -13.15 -16.08 -21.57
C GLY A 236 -13.82 -14.73 -21.57
N TYR A 237 -14.92 -14.63 -20.82
CA TYR A 237 -15.43 -13.34 -20.36
C TYR A 237 -14.27 -12.58 -19.68
N PHE A 238 -14.30 -11.26 -19.67
CA PHE A 238 -13.19 -10.43 -19.20
C PHE A 238 -13.42 -9.97 -17.76
N SER A 239 -12.40 -10.08 -16.91
CA SER A 239 -12.49 -9.62 -15.53
C SER A 239 -12.37 -8.10 -15.50
N SER A 240 -13.35 -7.40 -14.93
CA SER A 240 -13.26 -5.96 -14.70
C SER A 240 -12.17 -5.64 -13.68
N GLU A 241 -11.15 -4.86 -14.07
CA GLU A 241 -10.11 -4.37 -13.16
C GLU A 241 -10.69 -3.46 -12.09
N ILE A 242 -11.71 -2.67 -12.42
CA ILE A 242 -12.42 -1.80 -11.48
C ILE A 242 -13.18 -2.64 -10.44
N GLU A 243 -13.88 -3.69 -10.85
CA GLU A 243 -14.53 -4.61 -9.90
C GLU A 243 -13.51 -5.34 -9.03
N GLY A 244 -12.40 -5.81 -9.63
CA GLY A 244 -11.29 -6.44 -8.92
C GLY A 244 -10.71 -5.51 -7.84
N THR A 245 -10.34 -4.29 -8.22
CA THR A 245 -9.82 -3.26 -7.32
C THR A 245 -10.80 -2.92 -6.20
N ALA A 246 -12.04 -2.59 -6.55
CA ALA A 246 -13.04 -2.21 -5.58
C ALA A 246 -13.42 -3.37 -4.64
N SER A 247 -13.56 -4.59 -5.15
CA SER A 247 -13.87 -5.76 -4.32
C SER A 247 -12.73 -6.11 -3.37
N PHE A 248 -11.48 -6.02 -3.85
CA PHE A 248 -10.31 -6.30 -3.02
C PHE A 248 -10.19 -5.26 -1.89
N MET A 249 -10.28 -3.98 -2.23
CA MET A 249 -10.26 -2.89 -1.25
C MET A 249 -11.41 -2.95 -0.26
N ALA A 250 -12.63 -3.27 -0.71
CA ALA A 250 -13.78 -3.48 0.17
C ALA A 250 -13.50 -4.61 1.17
N GLY A 251 -13.09 -5.80 0.72
CA GLY A 251 -12.79 -6.91 1.64
C GLY A 251 -11.64 -6.62 2.60
N PHE A 252 -10.64 -5.88 2.13
CA PHE A 252 -9.54 -5.38 2.96
C PHE A 252 -10.02 -4.43 4.06
N LEU A 253 -10.74 -3.36 3.70
CA LEU A 253 -11.21 -2.36 4.65
C LEU A 253 -12.26 -2.93 5.61
N LEU A 254 -13.19 -3.76 5.12
CA LEU A 254 -14.15 -4.48 5.98
C LEU A 254 -13.43 -5.33 7.04
N SER A 255 -12.32 -5.98 6.69
CA SER A 255 -11.50 -6.70 7.67
C SER A 255 -10.86 -5.76 8.70
N SER A 256 -10.35 -4.61 8.28
CA SER A 256 -9.81 -3.57 9.18
C SER A 256 -10.87 -2.93 10.09
N LEU A 257 -12.14 -2.96 9.66
CA LEU A 257 -13.30 -2.47 10.42
C LEU A 257 -13.89 -3.54 11.35
N GLY A 258 -13.41 -4.79 11.27
CA GLY A 258 -13.94 -5.92 12.06
C GLY A 258 -15.19 -6.57 11.46
N LYS A 259 -15.60 -6.17 10.25
CA LYS A 259 -16.72 -6.73 9.48
C LYS A 259 -16.29 -7.93 8.63
N HIS A 260 -15.73 -8.95 9.27
CA HIS A 260 -15.06 -10.06 8.58
C HIS A 260 -16.00 -10.92 7.72
N ASP A 261 -17.27 -11.06 8.08
CA ASP A 261 -18.22 -11.86 7.29
C ASP A 261 -18.60 -11.16 5.99
N GLU A 262 -18.78 -9.84 6.02
CA GLU A 262 -18.98 -9.00 4.83
C GLU A 262 -17.72 -9.04 3.95
N ALA A 263 -16.53 -8.93 4.55
CA ALA A 263 -15.27 -9.04 3.81
C ALA A 263 -15.15 -10.36 3.03
N LEU A 264 -15.61 -11.47 3.62
CA LEU A 264 -15.55 -12.79 3.00
C LEU A 264 -16.33 -12.85 1.69
N GLN A 265 -17.44 -12.11 1.58
CA GLN A 265 -18.27 -12.08 0.37
C GLN A 265 -17.49 -11.51 -0.81
N HIS A 266 -16.71 -10.44 -0.59
CA HIS A 266 -15.86 -9.87 -1.62
C HIS A 266 -14.67 -10.78 -1.94
N MET A 267 -14.05 -11.40 -0.93
CA MET A 267 -12.88 -12.27 -1.14
C MET A 267 -13.21 -13.54 -1.94
N ARG A 268 -14.43 -14.05 -1.85
CA ARG A 268 -14.90 -15.20 -2.64
C ARG A 268 -14.98 -14.94 -4.15
N LYS A 269 -14.92 -13.68 -4.57
CA LYS A 269 -14.87 -13.33 -5.99
C LYS A 269 -13.51 -13.63 -6.62
N PHE A 270 -12.48 -13.84 -5.83
CA PHE A 270 -11.11 -14.09 -6.30
C PHE A 270 -10.74 -15.57 -6.13
N ASN A 271 -9.70 -16.00 -6.84
CA ASN A 271 -9.09 -17.31 -6.63
C ASN A 271 -8.21 -17.32 -5.37
N LEU A 272 -8.81 -17.16 -4.18
CA LEU A 272 -8.12 -17.11 -2.90
C LEU A 272 -8.47 -18.35 -2.07
N SER A 273 -7.47 -18.89 -1.38
CA SER A 273 -7.64 -20.09 -0.55
C SER A 273 -7.77 -19.75 0.94
N HIS A 274 -7.06 -18.72 1.40
CA HIS A 274 -6.95 -18.36 2.79
C HIS A 274 -6.95 -16.84 2.97
N ARG A 275 -7.31 -16.42 4.18
CA ARG A 275 -7.16 -15.06 4.68
C ARG A 275 -6.56 -15.06 6.08
N ILE A 276 -5.98 -13.95 6.49
CA ILE A 276 -5.64 -13.74 7.90
C ILE A 276 -6.91 -13.89 8.74
N HIS A 277 -6.83 -14.72 9.78
CA HIS A 277 -7.97 -15.08 10.60
C HIS A 277 -8.52 -13.85 11.36
N PRO A 278 -9.86 -13.71 11.50
CA PRO A 278 -10.51 -12.63 12.25
C PRO A 278 -9.94 -12.35 13.65
N ASN A 279 -9.45 -13.38 14.34
CA ASN A 279 -8.86 -13.20 15.68
C ASN A 279 -7.58 -12.34 15.64
N VAL A 280 -6.78 -12.43 14.58
CA VAL A 280 -5.56 -11.61 14.39
C VAL A 280 -5.96 -10.14 14.29
N TRP A 281 -6.95 -9.83 13.46
CA TRP A 281 -7.50 -8.48 13.31
C TRP A 281 -8.09 -7.95 14.61
N LYS A 282 -8.92 -8.74 15.30
CA LYS A 282 -9.52 -8.35 16.59
C LYS A 282 -8.46 -8.04 17.63
N MET A 283 -7.41 -8.84 17.73
CA MET A 283 -6.31 -8.60 18.66
C MET A 283 -5.52 -7.34 18.28
N ALA A 284 -5.23 -7.13 16.98
CA ALA A 284 -4.53 -5.94 16.49
C ALA A 284 -5.32 -4.63 16.63
N GLN A 285 -6.66 -4.71 16.65
CA GLN A 285 -7.54 -3.55 16.84
C GLN A 285 -7.92 -3.31 18.30
N SER A 286 -7.72 -4.29 19.17
CA SER A 286 -8.04 -4.13 20.59
C SER A 286 -7.11 -3.09 21.22
N PRO A 287 -7.61 -2.22 22.12
CA PRO A 287 -6.73 -1.49 23.00
C PRO A 287 -5.83 -2.51 23.72
N ARG A 288 -4.57 -2.14 24.00
CA ARG A 288 -3.58 -3.07 24.57
C ARG A 288 -4.27 -3.79 25.72
N PRO A 289 -4.35 -5.14 25.70
CA PRO A 289 -5.07 -5.84 26.75
C PRO A 289 -4.49 -5.35 28.07
N GLU A 290 -5.33 -4.72 28.90
CA GLU A 290 -4.98 -4.50 30.30
C GLU A 290 -4.49 -5.85 30.81
N ARG A 291 -3.46 -5.87 31.65
CA ARG A 291 -2.76 -7.09 32.13
C ARG A 291 -3.67 -8.04 32.92
N SER A 292 -4.78 -8.48 32.35
CA SER A 292 -5.67 -9.52 32.84
C SER A 292 -4.96 -10.84 32.58
N SER A 293 -4.12 -11.18 33.55
CA SER A 293 -3.90 -12.53 34.07
C SER A 293 -4.41 -13.66 33.17
N GLU A 294 -3.46 -14.32 32.50
CA GLU A 294 -3.47 -15.75 32.24
C GLU A 294 -4.77 -16.33 31.63
N ILE A 295 -5.06 -16.00 30.36
CA ILE A 295 -5.67 -17.03 29.49
C ILE A 295 -4.52 -17.77 28.81
N ILE A 296 -3.78 -18.55 29.61
CA ILE A 296 -2.83 -19.54 29.09
C ILE A 296 -3.68 -20.69 28.56
N LEU A 297 -4.04 -20.65 27.27
CA LEU A 297 -4.45 -21.84 26.56
C LEU A 297 -3.21 -22.75 26.48
N LYS A 298 -3.09 -23.68 27.45
CA LYS A 298 -2.04 -24.71 27.53
C LYS A 298 -2.24 -25.80 26.48
N GLU A 299 -2.35 -25.43 25.20
CA GLU A 299 -2.14 -26.39 24.12
C GLU A 299 -0.71 -26.26 23.63
N GLU A 300 0.12 -27.23 24.04
CA GLU A 300 1.48 -27.45 23.57
C GLU A 300 1.47 -27.93 22.11
N ALA A 301 1.05 -27.07 21.19
CA ALA A 301 1.45 -27.22 19.80
C ALA A 301 2.98 -27.07 19.75
N LYS A 302 3.67 -28.09 19.22
CA LYS A 302 5.12 -28.08 18.98
C LYS A 302 5.44 -27.04 17.90
N ALA A 303 5.44 -25.75 18.26
CA ALA A 303 5.94 -24.71 17.39
C ALA A 303 7.47 -24.89 17.24
N SER A 304 7.92 -24.95 15.99
CA SER A 304 9.32 -25.16 15.61
C SER A 304 10.15 -23.86 15.63
N THR A 305 9.67 -22.81 16.28
CA THR A 305 10.33 -21.50 16.30
C THR A 305 11.53 -21.51 17.25
N ALA A 306 12.62 -20.83 16.86
CA ALA A 306 13.83 -20.74 17.69
C ALA A 306 13.54 -20.07 19.05
N PHE A 307 12.74 -19.01 19.03
CA PHE A 307 12.23 -18.31 20.21
C PHE A 307 10.92 -17.58 19.90
N GLU A 308 10.19 -17.17 20.93
CA GLU A 308 8.97 -16.37 20.77
C GLU A 308 9.33 -14.89 20.57
N PRO A 309 8.67 -14.17 19.65
CA PRO A 309 8.87 -12.73 19.49
C PRO A 309 8.75 -11.95 20.81
N VAL A 310 9.66 -11.00 21.03
CA VAL A 310 9.70 -10.19 22.26
C VAL A 310 9.71 -8.69 21.97
N LEU A 311 9.22 -7.91 22.94
CA LEU A 311 9.22 -6.45 22.96
C LEU A 311 10.03 -5.94 24.17
N TYR A 312 11.01 -5.11 23.87
CA TYR A 312 11.78 -4.35 24.83
C TYR A 312 11.20 -2.95 24.99
N CYS A 313 10.85 -2.58 26.22
CA CYS A 313 10.31 -1.26 26.55
C CYS A 313 10.80 -0.79 27.93
N SER A 314 10.66 0.51 28.22
CA SER A 314 11.01 1.04 29.55
C SER A 314 10.04 0.55 30.62
N GLN A 315 10.55 0.23 31.81
CA GLN A 315 9.73 0.09 33.02
C GLN A 315 9.30 1.48 33.50
N VAL A 316 8.25 2.05 32.90
CA VAL A 316 7.59 3.21 33.50
C VAL A 316 6.84 2.71 34.74
N ASN A 317 7.22 3.24 35.91
CA ASN A 317 6.43 3.04 37.12
C ASN A 317 5.10 3.80 36.93
N ASP A 318 4.00 3.07 36.77
CA ASP A 318 2.61 3.55 36.58
C ASP A 318 2.14 4.66 37.54
N ASN A 319 2.91 4.98 38.57
CA ASN A 319 2.54 5.91 39.63
C ASN A 319 2.98 7.36 39.39
N SER A 320 3.77 7.68 38.35
CA SER A 320 4.13 9.08 38.04
C SER A 320 3.27 9.67 36.92
N VAL A 321 1.98 9.83 37.19
CA VAL A 321 1.06 10.63 36.36
C VAL A 321 1.41 12.11 36.54
N THR A 322 2.51 12.56 35.94
CA THR A 322 2.80 14.00 35.82
C THR A 322 2.42 14.44 34.41
N ASN A 323 1.41 15.31 34.32
CA ASN A 323 0.78 15.87 33.11
C ASN A 323 1.71 16.72 32.20
N GLU A 324 3.03 16.53 32.24
CA GLU A 324 3.94 17.25 31.37
C GLU A 324 4.34 16.37 30.19
N TRP A 325 4.52 17.03 29.04
CA TRP A 325 4.94 16.55 27.72
C TRP A 325 6.32 15.84 27.70
N HIS A 326 6.68 15.15 28.79
CA HIS A 326 7.86 14.33 28.88
C HIS A 326 7.74 13.22 27.84
N HIS A 327 8.64 13.29 26.87
CA HIS A 327 8.83 12.24 25.88
C HIS A 327 8.93 10.87 26.57
N PRO A 328 8.41 9.80 25.93
CA PRO A 328 8.35 8.48 26.54
C PRO A 328 9.77 8.03 26.92
N GLN A 329 9.95 7.69 28.21
CA GLN A 329 11.09 6.86 28.60
C GLN A 329 10.98 5.57 27.79
N GLY A 330 12.02 5.23 27.05
CA GLY A 330 12.07 4.03 26.22
C GLY A 330 13.46 3.39 26.26
N ILE A 331 13.79 2.58 25.26
CA ILE A 331 15.07 1.88 25.23
C ILE A 331 16.24 2.81 24.90
N LEU A 332 15.99 3.86 24.09
CA LEU A 332 17.00 4.83 23.71
C LEU A 332 16.96 6.02 24.67
N PRO A 333 18.14 6.56 25.05
CA PRO A 333 18.24 7.87 25.66
C PRO A 333 17.49 8.92 24.83
N GLN A 334 16.86 9.86 25.51
CA GLN A 334 15.98 10.85 24.89
C GLN A 334 16.67 11.65 23.77
N SER A 335 17.95 11.95 23.93
CA SER A 335 18.76 12.65 22.93
C SER A 335 18.91 11.83 21.64
N LEU A 336 19.23 10.54 21.74
CA LEU A 336 19.38 9.64 20.60
C LEU A 336 18.02 9.37 19.93
N TYR A 337 16.99 9.11 20.72
CA TYR A 337 15.64 8.92 20.22
C TYR A 337 15.15 10.14 19.42
N LYS A 338 15.27 11.35 19.98
CA LYS A 338 14.91 12.59 19.28
C LYS A 338 15.72 12.74 18.00
N ARG A 339 17.03 12.49 18.06
CA ARG A 339 17.92 12.61 16.90
C ARG A 339 17.53 11.66 15.76
N LEU A 340 17.18 10.40 16.06
CA LEU A 340 16.66 9.49 15.04
C LEU A 340 15.30 9.94 14.48
N CYS A 341 14.40 10.45 15.34
CA CYS A 341 13.12 10.98 14.88
C CYS A 341 13.29 12.19 13.96
N ASP A 342 14.24 13.08 14.25
CA ASP A 342 14.54 14.24 13.41
C ASP A 342 15.18 13.78 12.07
N LEU A 343 16.18 12.89 12.14
CA LEU A 343 16.91 12.35 10.99
C LEU A 343 16.01 11.65 9.98
N PHE A 344 14.98 10.94 10.45
CA PHE A 344 14.02 10.20 9.62
C PHE A 344 12.62 10.82 9.63
N SER A 345 12.50 12.09 10.01
CA SER A 345 11.22 12.80 9.96
C SER A 345 10.66 12.79 8.53
N PRO A 346 9.33 12.82 8.31
CA PRO A 346 8.77 12.68 6.96
C PRO A 346 9.28 13.69 5.91
N ARG A 347 9.83 14.83 6.36
CA ARG A 347 10.39 15.90 5.54
C ARG A 347 11.91 16.01 5.64
N SER A 348 12.57 15.00 6.20
CA SER A 348 14.02 14.98 6.30
C SER A 348 14.65 14.77 4.92
N SER A 349 15.84 15.32 4.73
CA SER A 349 16.76 15.04 3.63
C SER A 349 16.88 13.56 3.27
N TYR A 350 16.80 12.64 4.25
CA TYR A 350 16.89 11.21 4.00
C TYR A 350 15.94 10.73 2.89
N TRP A 351 14.66 11.13 2.93
CA TRP A 351 13.66 10.64 1.96
C TRP A 351 13.83 11.27 0.58
N ALA A 352 14.13 12.57 0.53
CA ALA A 352 14.30 13.30 -0.72
C ALA A 352 15.60 12.89 -1.44
N GLU A 353 16.73 12.83 -0.72
CA GLU A 353 18.05 12.52 -1.29
C GLU A 353 18.20 11.04 -1.66
N SER A 354 17.46 10.15 -0.99
CA SER A 354 17.41 8.72 -1.36
C SER A 354 16.38 8.40 -2.43
N ASP A 355 15.52 9.35 -2.80
CA ASP A 355 14.39 9.12 -3.72
C ASP A 355 13.53 7.90 -3.30
N TYR A 356 13.26 7.77 -2.01
CA TYR A 356 12.60 6.58 -1.44
C TYR A 356 11.25 6.27 -2.10
N GLY A 357 10.53 7.28 -2.59
CA GLY A 357 9.23 7.12 -3.22
C GLY A 357 9.26 6.41 -4.58
N ASN A 358 10.36 6.52 -5.32
CA ASN A 358 10.46 6.03 -6.70
C ASN A 358 11.51 4.93 -6.89
N ARG A 359 12.41 4.73 -5.92
CA ARG A 359 13.59 3.88 -6.09
C ARG A 359 13.37 2.36 -5.89
N GLY A 360 12.23 1.96 -5.30
CA GLY A 360 12.02 0.58 -4.86
C GLY A 360 12.80 0.24 -3.58
N TYR A 361 12.98 -1.04 -3.27
CA TYR A 361 13.64 -1.49 -2.04
C TYR A 361 15.16 -1.22 -2.03
N TYR A 362 15.63 -0.61 -0.94
CA TYR A 362 17.05 -0.52 -0.61
C TYR A 362 17.28 -0.63 0.90
N SER A 363 18.48 -1.06 1.26
CA SER A 363 18.92 -1.20 2.65
C SER A 363 20.42 -0.95 2.75
N TYR A 364 20.91 -0.72 3.96
CA TYR A 364 22.33 -0.48 4.22
C TYR A 364 22.91 -1.57 5.09
N PHE A 365 24.14 -2.00 4.81
CA PHE A 365 24.81 -3.02 5.60
C PHE A 365 25.97 -2.45 6.42
N ILE A 366 25.92 -2.69 7.72
CA ILE A 366 27.00 -2.42 8.68
C ILE A 366 27.75 -3.73 8.92
N ASP A 367 28.98 -3.80 8.46
CA ASP A 367 29.92 -4.84 8.88
C ASP A 367 30.44 -4.47 10.28
N LEU A 368 30.06 -5.25 11.29
CA LEU A 368 30.36 -4.93 12.69
C LEU A 368 31.84 -5.14 13.01
N ASP A 369 32.52 -5.98 12.23
CA ASP A 369 33.91 -6.38 12.44
C ASP A 369 34.87 -5.70 11.44
N ASP A 370 34.36 -4.85 10.54
CA ASP A 370 35.18 -4.14 9.55
C ASP A 370 36.14 -3.13 10.21
N VAL A 371 37.43 -3.35 9.98
CA VAL A 371 38.55 -2.51 10.44
C VAL A 371 39.27 -1.80 9.29
N SER A 372 38.89 -2.08 8.04
CA SER A 372 39.72 -1.83 6.84
C SER A 372 40.06 -0.36 6.62
N GLU A 373 39.09 0.54 6.78
CA GLU A 373 39.28 1.99 6.56
C GLU A 373 39.57 2.77 7.85
N ARG A 374 39.04 2.29 8.98
CA ARG A 374 39.03 3.02 10.26
C ARG A 374 40.14 2.60 11.22
N GLY A 375 40.75 1.43 10.99
CA GLY A 375 41.71 0.80 11.90
C GLY A 375 41.10 0.31 13.22
N ILE A 376 39.79 0.47 13.41
CA ILE A 376 39.00 0.08 14.59
C ILE A 376 37.65 -0.42 14.09
N ALA A 377 37.15 -1.51 14.67
CA ALA A 377 35.88 -2.12 14.27
C ALA A 377 34.69 -1.22 14.61
N VAL A 378 33.62 -1.26 13.80
CA VAL A 378 32.39 -0.49 14.07
C VAL A 378 31.79 -0.85 15.43
N ARG A 379 31.82 -2.14 15.78
CA ARG A 379 31.40 -2.66 17.09
C ARG A 379 32.14 -2.00 18.26
N GLU A 380 33.39 -1.60 18.06
CA GLU A 380 34.19 -0.94 19.10
C GLU A 380 33.99 0.58 19.10
N ARG A 381 33.77 1.17 17.92
CA ARG A 381 33.66 2.63 17.77
C ARG A 381 32.68 3.02 16.66
N PRO A 382 31.40 3.21 16.99
CA PRO A 382 30.45 3.85 16.11
C PRO A 382 30.87 5.26 15.71
N THR A 383 30.54 5.66 14.48
CA THR A 383 30.94 6.93 13.86
C THR A 383 29.76 7.82 13.46
N ASN A 384 28.54 7.34 13.68
CA ASN A 384 27.31 8.08 13.45
C ASN A 384 26.21 7.56 14.38
N VAL A 385 25.10 8.29 14.46
CA VAL A 385 23.97 7.96 15.35
C VAL A 385 23.33 6.60 15.04
N ILE A 386 23.35 6.16 13.78
CA ILE A 386 22.73 4.91 13.34
C ILE A 386 23.57 3.73 13.84
N GLU A 387 24.88 3.75 13.55
CA GLU A 387 25.84 2.76 14.07
C GLU A 387 25.79 2.71 15.60
N ASP A 388 25.71 3.86 16.27
CA ASP A 388 25.67 3.94 17.74
C ASP A 388 24.40 3.28 18.31
N VAL A 389 23.23 3.59 17.75
CA VAL A 389 21.98 2.95 18.14
C VAL A 389 22.03 1.45 17.92
N VAL A 390 22.49 0.99 16.74
CA VAL A 390 22.59 -0.44 16.44
C VAL A 390 23.55 -1.14 17.40
N VAL A 391 24.78 -0.64 17.56
CA VAL A 391 25.86 -1.32 18.31
C VAL A 391 25.64 -1.25 19.82
N ASN A 392 25.32 -0.06 20.35
CA ASN A 392 25.31 0.16 21.80
C ASN A 392 23.94 -0.09 22.46
N TYR A 393 22.84 -0.11 21.69
CA TYR A 393 21.49 -0.23 22.25
C TYR A 393 20.70 -1.42 21.73
N LEU A 394 20.72 -1.70 20.42
CA LEU A 394 19.91 -2.79 19.86
C LEU A 394 20.63 -4.14 19.92
N LEU A 395 21.87 -4.21 19.45
CA LEU A 395 22.68 -5.43 19.41
C LEU A 395 22.78 -6.14 20.78
N PRO A 396 23.01 -5.47 21.93
CA PRO A 396 23.04 -6.13 23.23
C PRO A 396 21.71 -6.81 23.60
N LEU A 397 20.56 -6.24 23.21
CA LEU A 397 19.24 -6.82 23.46
C LEU A 397 18.99 -8.05 22.57
N VAL A 398 19.51 -8.03 21.35
CA VAL A 398 19.47 -9.15 20.41
C VAL A 398 20.35 -10.31 20.91
N GLU A 399 21.61 -10.03 21.30
CA GLU A 399 22.52 -11.03 21.86
C GLU A 399 21.96 -11.63 23.16
N LYS A 400 21.32 -10.82 24.00
CA LYS A 400 20.57 -11.29 25.17
C LYS A 400 19.45 -12.25 24.78
N THR A 401 18.65 -11.91 23.78
CA THR A 401 17.54 -12.75 23.29
C THR A 401 18.05 -14.12 22.83
N LEU A 402 19.13 -14.15 22.06
CA LEU A 402 19.75 -15.41 21.61
C LEU A 402 20.27 -16.24 22.78
N THR A 403 20.97 -15.60 23.72
CA THR A 403 21.56 -16.27 24.89
C THR A 403 20.49 -16.89 25.79
N GLU A 404 19.40 -16.17 26.07
CA GLU A 404 18.32 -16.63 26.94
C GLU A 404 17.48 -17.76 26.30
N ASN A 405 17.38 -17.79 24.97
CA ASN A 405 16.55 -18.76 24.25
C ASN A 405 17.31 -19.94 23.64
N GLN A 406 18.64 -19.96 23.71
CA GLN A 406 19.41 -21.17 23.42
C GLN A 406 19.11 -22.24 24.49
N LYS A 407 18.05 -23.01 24.23
CA LYS A 407 17.85 -24.31 24.88
C LYS A 407 19.08 -25.15 24.54
N ILE A 408 19.94 -25.40 25.54
CA ILE A 408 21.15 -26.24 25.47
C ILE A 408 20.93 -27.39 24.46
N PRO A 409 21.43 -27.29 23.22
CA PRO A 409 21.28 -28.38 22.27
C PRO A 409 22.20 -29.52 22.71
N ASN A 410 21.71 -30.75 22.59
CA ASN A 410 22.48 -31.97 22.84
C ASN A 410 23.75 -32.12 21.94
N ASP A 411 24.04 -31.15 21.07
CA ASP A 411 25.14 -31.16 20.09
C ASP A 411 26.43 -30.48 20.55
N GLY A 412 26.52 -30.04 21.81
CA GLY A 412 27.80 -29.65 22.42
C GLY A 412 28.39 -28.30 21.98
N ALA A 413 27.69 -27.51 21.16
CA ALA A 413 28.01 -26.09 20.97
C ALA A 413 27.44 -25.27 22.15
N THR A 414 28.32 -24.62 22.92
CA THR A 414 27.96 -23.93 24.17
C THR A 414 27.60 -22.46 23.99
N ASP A 415 27.93 -21.85 22.85
CA ASP A 415 27.90 -20.40 22.69
C ASP A 415 26.86 -19.94 21.65
N PRO A 416 26.22 -18.78 21.84
CA PRO A 416 25.35 -18.16 20.84
C PRO A 416 26.08 -17.88 19.53
N PRO A 417 25.41 -18.01 18.37
CA PRO A 417 26.03 -17.68 17.11
C PRO A 417 26.41 -16.19 17.13
N ARG A 418 27.65 -15.89 16.75
CA ARG A 418 28.16 -14.53 16.72
C ARG A 418 27.48 -13.75 15.60
N ILE A 419 26.95 -12.58 15.94
CA ILE A 419 26.46 -11.61 14.96
C ILE A 419 27.65 -10.86 14.38
N VAL A 420 27.77 -10.79 13.06
CA VAL A 420 28.90 -10.16 12.36
C VAL A 420 28.45 -8.96 11.52
N GLY A 421 27.16 -8.83 11.24
CA GLY A 421 26.63 -7.71 10.48
C GLY A 421 25.22 -7.32 10.85
N ALA A 422 24.84 -6.11 10.47
CA ALA A 422 23.51 -5.55 10.64
C ALA A 422 23.08 -4.84 9.35
N GLU A 423 22.02 -5.34 8.74
CA GLU A 423 21.33 -4.67 7.63
C GLU A 423 20.23 -3.78 8.20
N TRP A 424 20.12 -2.53 7.77
CA TRP A 424 19.10 -1.61 8.27
C TRP A 424 18.41 -0.79 7.17
N TRP A 425 17.17 -0.43 7.44
CA TRP A 425 16.33 0.42 6.58
C TRP A 425 15.29 1.15 7.43
N CYS A 426 14.65 2.16 6.85
CA CYS A 426 13.62 2.94 7.53
C CYS A 426 12.34 2.98 6.71
N HIS A 427 11.19 2.96 7.40
CA HIS A 427 9.90 3.23 6.78
C HIS A 427 9.24 4.44 7.43
N SER A 428 8.68 5.31 6.57
CA SER A 428 7.75 6.36 6.94
C SER A 428 6.42 6.08 6.26
N ARG A 429 5.35 6.00 7.05
CA ARG A 429 3.99 5.78 6.54
C ARG A 429 3.03 6.73 7.24
N LYS A 430 2.28 7.51 6.46
CA LYS A 430 1.26 8.43 6.97
C LYS A 430 0.18 7.65 7.72
N LEU A 431 -0.17 8.08 8.93
CA LEU A 431 -1.26 7.47 9.68
C LEU A 431 -2.60 7.75 9.00
N GLY A 432 -3.48 6.74 8.95
CA GLY A 432 -4.82 6.83 8.36
C GLY A 432 -4.89 6.57 6.85
N ALA A 433 -3.79 6.75 6.11
CA ALA A 433 -3.68 6.40 4.68
C ALA A 433 -2.89 5.11 4.43
N ASN A 434 -2.33 4.51 5.48
CA ASN A 434 -1.47 3.34 5.36
C ASN A 434 -2.28 2.04 5.21
N LEU A 435 -2.15 1.38 4.06
CA LEU A 435 -2.67 0.03 3.80
C LEU A 435 -1.91 -1.09 4.54
N GLY A 436 -0.96 -0.73 5.40
CA GLY A 436 -0.10 -1.67 6.10
C GLY A 436 1.17 -1.97 5.30
N HIS A 437 1.71 -3.16 5.50
CA HIS A 437 2.85 -3.66 4.77
C HIS A 437 2.66 -5.13 4.48
N LYS A 438 2.91 -5.50 3.23
CA LYS A 438 2.80 -6.83 2.68
C LYS A 438 3.43 -7.87 3.61
N VAL A 439 2.77 -9.02 3.73
CA VAL A 439 3.36 -10.14 4.48
C VAL A 439 4.49 -10.77 3.65
N HIS A 440 5.68 -10.85 4.23
CA HIS A 440 6.91 -11.30 3.55
C HIS A 440 7.90 -11.93 4.53
N PHE A 441 9.03 -12.38 3.99
CA PHE A 441 10.21 -12.81 4.74
C PHE A 441 11.35 -11.86 4.47
N ASP A 442 12.18 -11.57 5.47
CA ASP A 442 13.42 -10.81 5.26
C ASP A 442 14.45 -11.71 4.60
N THR A 443 14.86 -11.42 3.37
CA THR A 443 15.77 -12.27 2.58
C THR A 443 17.06 -11.55 2.22
N ASP A 444 18.14 -12.31 2.11
CA ASP A 444 19.34 -11.84 1.39
C ASP A 444 19.05 -11.86 -0.11
N GLU A 445 18.60 -10.72 -0.61
CA GLU A 445 18.27 -10.50 -2.01
C GLU A 445 19.44 -10.79 -2.97
N LEU A 446 20.68 -10.54 -2.54
CA LEU A 446 21.86 -10.79 -3.38
C LEU A 446 22.11 -12.28 -3.54
N LEU A 447 22.03 -13.04 -2.44
CA LEU A 447 22.17 -14.49 -2.47
C LEU A 447 20.99 -15.16 -3.20
N LEU A 448 19.79 -14.65 -3.00
CA LEU A 448 18.58 -15.12 -3.65
C LEU A 448 18.66 -14.94 -5.17
N ARG A 449 19.03 -13.75 -5.64
CA ARG A 449 19.19 -13.46 -7.07
C ARG A 449 20.26 -14.35 -7.71
N ARG A 450 21.41 -14.49 -7.07
CA ARG A 450 22.58 -15.18 -7.65
C ARG A 450 22.50 -16.71 -7.56
N GLU A 451 22.13 -17.23 -6.40
CA GLU A 451 22.21 -18.67 -6.10
C GLU A 451 20.84 -19.33 -5.98
N LYS A 452 19.74 -18.55 -6.06
CA LYS A 452 18.37 -19.02 -5.80
C LYS A 452 18.27 -19.72 -4.44
N LYS A 453 19.07 -19.25 -3.47
CA LYS A 453 19.09 -19.73 -2.08
C LYS A 453 18.49 -18.68 -1.18
N VAL A 454 17.53 -19.11 -0.37
CA VAL A 454 16.91 -18.26 0.63
C VAL A 454 17.78 -18.27 1.89
N ALA A 455 18.12 -17.09 2.38
CA ALA A 455 18.78 -16.91 3.66
C ALA A 455 18.19 -15.69 4.36
N HIS A 456 18.11 -15.77 5.67
CA HIS A 456 17.44 -14.78 6.51
C HIS A 456 18.40 -14.27 7.59
N PRO A 457 18.18 -13.06 8.13
CA PRO A 457 18.86 -12.66 9.35
C PRO A 457 18.54 -13.66 10.47
N ILE A 458 19.47 -13.85 11.42
CA ILE A 458 19.19 -14.70 12.59
C ILE A 458 18.06 -14.09 13.42
N ILE A 459 18.01 -12.76 13.46
CA ILE A 459 16.98 -11.96 14.13
C ILE A 459 16.60 -10.79 13.23
N SER A 460 15.30 -10.63 13.00
CA SER A 460 14.71 -9.42 12.45
C SER A 460 14.16 -8.56 13.57
N SER A 461 14.12 -7.24 13.36
CA SER A 461 13.74 -6.33 14.43
C SER A 461 13.16 -5.01 13.95
N VAL A 462 12.38 -4.38 14.83
CA VAL A 462 11.72 -3.09 14.59
C VAL A 462 11.89 -2.21 15.82
N LEU A 463 12.59 -1.09 15.68
CA LEU A 463 12.56 0.03 16.60
C LEU A 463 11.45 1.00 16.16
N TYR A 464 10.44 1.14 17.01
CA TYR A 464 9.33 2.06 16.78
C TYR A 464 9.73 3.47 17.21
N LEU A 465 9.92 4.36 16.24
CA LEU A 465 10.24 5.75 16.52
C LEU A 465 8.98 6.54 16.83
N THR A 466 7.95 6.44 15.99
CA THR A 466 6.67 7.14 16.20
C THR A 466 5.47 6.26 15.81
N GLY A 467 4.28 6.66 16.25
CA GLY A 467 3.01 6.03 15.88
C GLY A 467 2.35 5.22 17.01
N GLY A 468 2.97 5.16 18.19
CA GLY A 468 2.45 4.44 19.36
C GLY A 468 1.73 5.29 20.40
N LYS A 469 1.69 6.62 20.27
CA LYS A 469 1.01 7.49 21.25
C LYS A 469 -0.51 7.45 21.14
N GLU A 470 -1.17 7.19 22.26
CA GLU A 470 -2.63 7.18 22.41
C GLU A 470 -3.21 8.48 22.97
N ASP A 471 -2.37 9.47 23.27
CA ASP A 471 -2.66 10.56 24.22
C ASP A 471 -3.71 11.59 23.77
N THR A 472 -4.46 11.34 22.70
CA THR A 472 -5.54 12.23 22.26
C THR A 472 -6.83 11.46 22.06
N ILE A 473 -7.95 12.10 22.41
CA ILE A 473 -9.33 11.60 22.27
C ILE A 473 -9.63 11.06 20.84
N ASP A 474 -8.86 11.50 19.84
CA ASP A 474 -8.88 11.03 18.45
C ASP A 474 -7.69 10.10 18.12
N SER A 475 -7.38 9.11 18.97
CA SER A 475 -6.11 8.34 18.94
C SER A 475 -5.92 7.48 17.67
N PHE A 476 -5.33 8.06 16.63
CA PHE A 476 -4.77 7.30 15.52
C PHE A 476 -3.59 6.45 16.03
N ARG A 477 -3.79 5.14 16.08
CA ARG A 477 -2.68 4.20 16.30
C ARG A 477 -2.12 3.73 14.96
N ALA A 478 -0.80 3.63 14.88
CA ALA A 478 -0.15 2.95 13.79
C ALA A 478 -0.62 1.49 13.66
N GLY A 479 -0.55 0.97 12.44
CA GLY A 479 -0.77 -0.44 12.14
C GLY A 479 0.13 -1.34 13.00
N SER A 480 -0.46 -2.42 13.53
CA SER A 480 0.27 -3.40 14.34
C SER A 480 1.14 -4.27 13.46
N THR A 481 2.37 -4.55 13.91
CA THR A 481 3.24 -5.55 13.27
C THR A 481 2.73 -6.93 13.65
N VAL A 482 2.64 -7.83 12.68
CA VAL A 482 2.18 -9.20 12.86
C VAL A 482 3.25 -10.18 12.42
N ILE A 483 3.47 -11.23 13.23
CA ILE A 483 4.47 -12.27 12.99
C ILE A 483 3.76 -13.61 13.03
N PHE A 484 3.97 -14.44 12.03
CA PHE A 484 3.35 -15.75 11.88
C PHE A 484 4.39 -16.83 12.19
N ASP A 485 3.99 -17.93 12.81
CA ASP A 485 4.86 -19.10 13.03
C ASP A 485 5.07 -19.94 11.75
N GLN A 486 5.23 -19.26 10.61
CA GLN A 486 5.44 -19.85 9.30
C GLN A 486 6.83 -19.47 8.80
N THR A 487 7.56 -20.47 8.31
CA THR A 487 8.89 -20.34 7.69
C THR A 487 8.79 -20.54 6.18
N PRO A 488 9.80 -20.16 5.38
CA PRO A 488 9.75 -20.35 3.92
C PRO A 488 9.60 -21.81 3.49
N ASP A 489 10.11 -22.75 4.29
CA ASP A 489 10.06 -24.19 4.05
C ASP A 489 8.82 -24.86 4.69
N ALA A 490 7.86 -24.09 5.21
CA ALA A 490 6.69 -24.64 5.87
C ALA A 490 5.75 -25.32 4.87
N GLU A 491 5.34 -26.55 5.16
CA GLU A 491 4.35 -27.30 4.37
C GLU A 491 2.90 -27.03 4.82
N GLU A 492 2.74 -26.35 5.96
CA GLU A 492 1.46 -26.04 6.58
C GLU A 492 1.36 -24.54 6.86
N VAL A 493 0.13 -24.02 6.91
CA VAL A 493 -0.11 -22.61 7.28
C VAL A 493 0.27 -22.35 8.73
N ALA A 494 0.65 -21.11 9.04
CA ALA A 494 0.86 -20.68 10.43
C ALA A 494 -0.35 -21.02 11.32
N SER A 495 -0.06 -21.57 12.49
CA SER A 495 -1.03 -21.86 13.54
C SER A 495 -1.20 -20.70 14.52
N LYS A 496 -0.17 -19.85 14.65
CA LYS A 496 -0.08 -18.73 15.58
C LYS A 496 0.32 -17.45 14.85
N ALA A 497 -0.28 -16.35 15.29
CA ALA A 497 0.17 -15.01 14.93
C ALA A 497 0.41 -14.19 16.20
N TRP A 498 1.63 -13.67 16.36
CA TRP A 498 1.98 -12.69 17.38
C TRP A 498 1.66 -11.27 16.89
N ILE A 499 1.18 -10.43 17.80
CA ILE A 499 0.78 -9.05 17.51
C ILE A 499 1.64 -8.10 18.33
N CYS A 500 2.27 -7.14 17.66
CA CYS A 500 2.99 -6.04 18.28
C CYS A 500 2.35 -4.71 17.92
N HIS A 501 1.73 -4.05 18.90
CA HIS A 501 1.32 -2.67 18.74
C HIS A 501 2.56 -1.77 18.80
N ALA A 502 2.67 -0.83 17.87
CA ALA A 502 3.75 0.15 17.90
C ALA A 502 3.72 0.92 19.23
N GLN A 503 4.86 1.01 19.89
CA GLN A 503 5.05 1.85 21.08
C GLN A 503 6.30 2.70 20.86
N ASP A 504 6.16 4.02 20.92
CA ASP A 504 7.28 4.95 20.71
C ASP A 504 8.47 4.59 21.62
N ASN A 505 9.68 4.58 21.04
CA ASN A 505 10.94 4.23 21.70
C ASN A 505 10.95 2.81 22.32
N SER A 506 10.29 1.86 21.67
CA SER A 506 10.35 0.43 21.99
C SER A 506 10.97 -0.39 20.85
N PHE A 507 11.53 -1.55 21.19
CA PHE A 507 12.22 -2.42 20.23
C PHE A 507 11.68 -3.83 20.28
N MET A 508 11.13 -4.28 19.16
CA MET A 508 10.66 -5.65 18.98
C MET A 508 11.70 -6.44 18.21
N ASN A 509 11.95 -7.69 18.60
CA ASN A 509 12.72 -8.62 17.79
C ASN A 509 12.07 -10.02 17.73
N PHE A 510 12.37 -10.75 16.66
CA PHE A 510 11.80 -12.06 16.36
C PHE A 510 12.77 -12.88 15.50
N PRO A 511 12.62 -14.22 15.41
CA PRO A 511 13.44 -15.03 14.51
C PRO A 511 13.27 -14.56 13.05
N GLY A 512 14.39 -14.25 12.36
CA GLY A 512 14.32 -13.55 11.07
C GLY A 512 13.76 -14.39 9.91
N ASN A 513 13.59 -15.70 10.10
CA ASN A 513 12.98 -16.59 9.13
C ASN A 513 11.45 -16.71 9.27
N LEU A 514 10.82 -15.88 10.10
CA LEU A 514 9.36 -15.89 10.26
C LEU A 514 8.67 -14.94 9.29
N LEU A 515 7.55 -15.41 8.75
CA LEU A 515 6.63 -14.64 7.93
C LEU A 515 6.05 -13.50 8.76
N HIS A 516 6.09 -12.26 8.25
CA HIS A 516 5.64 -11.11 9.01
C HIS A 516 5.18 -9.95 8.11
N GLY A 517 4.46 -9.00 8.68
CA GLY A 517 3.96 -7.82 7.96
C GLY A 517 3.39 -6.77 8.92
N VAL A 518 2.71 -5.78 8.38
CA VAL A 518 2.06 -4.72 9.18
C VAL A 518 0.60 -4.62 8.74
N LEU A 519 -0.34 -4.75 9.68
CA LEU A 519 -1.76 -4.55 9.37
C LEU A 519 -2.06 -3.06 9.16
N PRO A 520 -3.09 -2.71 8.37
CA PRO A 520 -3.53 -1.31 8.25
C PRO A 520 -3.94 -0.72 9.60
N CYS A 521 -3.81 0.59 9.73
CA CYS A 521 -4.43 1.34 10.82
C CYS A 521 -5.84 1.78 10.44
N LYS A 522 -6.73 1.88 11.42
CA LYS A 522 -8.01 2.57 11.22
C LYS A 522 -7.73 4.05 10.92
N GLY A 523 -8.28 4.55 9.81
CA GLY A 523 -8.34 5.97 9.54
C GLY A 523 -9.38 6.61 10.46
N GLY A 524 -8.95 7.58 11.26
CA GLY A 524 -9.86 8.50 11.94
C GLY A 524 -10.13 9.73 11.07
N ARG A 525 -11.30 10.36 11.24
CA ARG A 525 -11.51 11.73 10.77
C ARG A 525 -10.73 12.64 11.72
N ASP A 526 -9.86 13.50 11.19
CA ASP A 526 -9.41 14.63 11.98
C ASP A 526 -10.61 15.57 12.12
N THR A 527 -11.32 15.50 13.25
CA THR A 527 -12.56 16.26 13.48
C THR A 527 -12.31 17.76 13.66
N ARG A 528 -11.04 18.19 13.64
CA ARG A 528 -10.63 19.58 13.75
C ARG A 528 -10.80 20.30 12.41
N ASN A 529 -12.04 20.67 12.12
CA ASN A 529 -12.39 21.69 11.12
C ASN A 529 -12.13 23.13 11.62
N ASP A 530 -11.41 23.29 12.73
CA ASP A 530 -11.11 24.59 13.33
C ASP A 530 -9.90 25.16 12.59
N GLY A 531 -10.18 26.07 11.66
CA GLY A 531 -9.28 26.55 10.62
C GLY A 531 -7.82 26.84 11.03
N GLU A 532 -6.95 26.65 10.04
CA GLU A 532 -5.61 27.23 9.91
C GLU A 532 -4.47 26.66 10.78
N TYR A 533 -4.69 25.66 11.63
CA TYR A 533 -3.57 24.95 12.24
C TYR A 533 -2.95 23.94 11.28
N ILE A 534 -1.69 24.19 10.90
CA ILE A 534 -0.81 23.31 10.13
C ILE A 534 -0.99 21.88 10.62
N ARG A 535 -1.62 21.04 9.79
CA ARG A 535 -1.75 19.60 10.02
C ARG A 535 -0.35 19.03 10.19
N HIS A 536 0.06 18.73 11.42
CA HIS A 536 1.27 17.96 11.62
C HIS A 536 1.02 16.55 11.11
N GLU A 537 1.55 16.25 9.93
CA GLU A 537 1.49 14.92 9.33
C GLU A 537 2.07 13.92 10.33
N ARG A 538 1.20 13.10 10.93
CA ARG A 538 1.62 12.04 11.83
C ARG A 538 1.97 10.82 11.00
N HIS A 539 3.18 10.31 11.20
CA HIS A 539 3.67 9.12 10.51
C HIS A 539 4.00 8.04 11.53
N ARG A 540 3.84 6.79 11.11
CA ARG A 540 4.51 5.64 11.70
C ARG A 540 5.93 5.62 11.16
N LEU A 541 6.90 6.03 11.98
CA LEU A 541 8.32 5.95 11.67
C LEU A 541 8.90 4.71 12.35
N THR A 542 9.52 3.84 11.57
CA THR A 542 10.20 2.64 12.08
C THR A 542 11.60 2.53 11.53
N PHE A 543 12.55 2.22 12.41
CA PHE A 543 13.91 1.85 12.08
C PHE A 543 14.04 0.33 12.23
N MET A 544 14.37 -0.37 11.16
CA MET A 544 14.38 -1.84 11.13
C MET A 544 15.80 -2.34 10.95
N VAL A 545 16.11 -3.47 11.57
CA VAL A 545 17.44 -4.09 11.51
C VAL A 545 17.33 -5.60 11.41
N GLY A 546 17.92 -6.17 10.36
CA GLY A 546 18.25 -7.59 10.24
C GLY A 546 19.65 -7.86 10.77
N PHE A 547 19.78 -8.70 11.79
CA PHE A 547 21.07 -9.10 12.37
C PHE A 547 21.55 -10.41 11.76
N TRP A 548 22.78 -10.43 11.27
CA TRP A 548 23.32 -11.54 10.48
C TRP A 548 24.50 -12.21 11.18
N THR A 549 24.53 -13.54 11.14
CA THR A 549 25.66 -14.38 11.61
C THR A 549 26.66 -14.68 10.50
N ARG A 550 26.44 -14.12 9.32
CA ARG A 550 27.33 -14.16 8.16
C ARG A 550 27.45 -12.75 7.60
N ASN A 551 28.56 -12.48 6.94
CA ASN A 551 28.72 -11.25 6.21
C ASN A 551 27.96 -11.39 4.87
N VAL A 552 26.85 -10.67 4.70
CA VAL A 552 26.02 -10.77 3.48
C VAL A 552 26.69 -10.10 2.28
N VAL A 553 27.65 -9.21 2.52
CA VAL A 553 28.39 -8.52 1.46
C VAL A 553 29.66 -9.27 1.05
N GLU A 554 30.04 -10.33 1.77
CA GLU A 554 31.15 -11.18 1.37
C GLU A 554 30.80 -11.96 0.09
N ASN A 555 31.71 -11.91 -0.88
CA ASN A 555 31.61 -12.58 -2.17
C ASN A 555 30.58 -12.01 -3.15
N THR A 556 30.08 -10.78 -2.99
CA THR A 556 29.16 -10.20 -3.99
C THR A 556 29.79 -10.10 -5.38
N GLY A 557 31.12 -10.00 -5.49
CA GLY A 557 31.88 -10.00 -6.74
C GLY A 557 31.70 -8.74 -7.60
N GLU A 558 30.55 -8.09 -7.45
CA GLU A 558 30.15 -6.83 -8.06
C GLU A 558 30.28 -5.68 -7.05
N SER A 559 30.57 -4.48 -7.56
CA SER A 559 30.52 -3.25 -6.77
C SER A 559 29.09 -3.07 -6.29
N ARG A 560 28.88 -3.03 -4.96
CA ARG A 560 27.58 -2.75 -4.37
C ARG A 560 27.03 -1.44 -4.93
N THR A 561 25.79 -1.46 -5.40
CA THR A 561 25.08 -0.22 -5.73
C THR A 561 24.79 0.54 -4.44
N LEU A 562 24.84 1.87 -4.52
CA LEU A 562 24.68 2.71 -3.33
C LEU A 562 23.30 2.52 -2.68
N TYR A 563 22.27 2.49 -3.51
CA TYR A 563 20.88 2.31 -3.12
C TYR A 563 20.33 1.01 -3.72
N GLY A 564 20.92 -0.10 -3.29
CA GLY A 564 20.39 -1.43 -3.53
C GLY A 564 20.32 -2.22 -2.23
N PRO A 565 19.98 -3.52 -2.28
CA PRO A 565 20.02 -4.37 -1.11
C PRO A 565 21.42 -4.44 -0.52
N CYS A 566 21.53 -4.24 0.80
CA CYS A 566 22.78 -4.28 1.56
C CYS A 566 23.87 -3.30 1.05
N GLY A 567 23.44 -2.16 0.51
CA GLY A 567 24.30 -1.09 0.00
C GLY A 567 25.25 -0.52 1.07
N PRO A 568 26.36 0.12 0.68
CA PRO A 568 27.15 0.93 1.59
C PRO A 568 26.39 2.20 1.99
N LEU A 569 26.72 2.79 3.15
CA LEU A 569 26.25 4.13 3.49
C LEU A 569 26.79 5.13 2.45
N PRO A 570 25.99 6.10 1.96
CA PRO A 570 26.49 7.14 1.06
C PRO A 570 27.63 7.93 1.69
N PRO A 571 28.55 8.47 0.88
CA PRO A 571 29.57 9.36 1.39
C PRO A 571 28.93 10.64 1.96
N PRO A 572 29.47 11.25 3.03
CA PRO A 572 28.94 12.47 3.62
C PRO A 572 29.25 13.69 2.73
N THR A 573 28.45 13.87 1.68
CA THR A 573 28.56 14.98 0.70
C THR A 573 27.36 15.92 0.81
N GLU A 574 27.41 17.06 0.11
CA GLU A 574 26.26 17.98 0.03
C GLU A 574 25.03 17.34 -0.63
N GLU A 575 25.23 16.35 -1.49
CA GLU A 575 24.16 15.53 -2.10
C GLU A 575 23.56 14.51 -1.12
N HIS A 576 24.26 14.19 -0.04
CA HIS A 576 23.87 13.22 0.99
C HIS A 576 23.94 13.88 2.37
N TYR A 577 23.30 15.04 2.50
CA TYR A 577 23.30 15.85 3.71
C TYR A 577 22.79 15.06 4.92
N TRP A 578 21.83 14.14 4.74
CA TRP A 578 21.35 13.29 5.84
C TRP A 578 22.47 12.44 6.47
N VAL A 579 23.49 12.04 5.68
CA VAL A 579 24.65 11.31 6.21
C VAL A 579 25.52 12.23 7.07
N ILE A 580 25.73 13.47 6.64
CA ILE A 580 26.42 14.50 7.43
C ILE A 580 25.66 14.71 8.76
N GLU A 581 24.33 14.86 8.72
CA GLU A 581 23.50 14.98 9.92
C GLU A 581 23.63 13.78 10.86
N SER A 582 23.73 12.57 10.31
CA SER A 582 23.92 11.35 11.09
C SER A 582 25.27 11.33 11.84
N GLN A 583 26.31 11.98 11.29
CA GLN A 583 27.68 12.01 11.82
C GLN A 583 27.93 13.15 12.82
N LYS A 584 27.11 14.20 12.85
CA LYS A 584 27.29 15.35 13.75
C LYS A 584 27.58 14.92 15.20
N GLY A 585 28.67 15.41 15.79
CA GLY A 585 29.03 15.06 17.17
C GLY A 585 29.72 13.69 17.36
N TYR A 586 30.00 12.96 16.29
CA TYR A 586 30.89 11.78 16.28
C TYR A 586 32.28 12.08 15.68
N GLU A 587 32.52 13.32 15.26
CA GLU A 587 33.75 13.79 14.59
C GLU A 587 35.01 13.69 15.46
N ASP A 588 34.89 13.96 16.77
CA ASP A 588 36.02 14.03 17.70
C ASP A 588 35.92 12.94 18.79
N SER A 589 36.65 11.85 18.58
CA SER A 589 36.91 10.76 19.53
C SER A 589 37.28 11.24 20.93
N LYS A 590 36.28 11.37 21.79
CA LYS A 590 36.25 11.13 23.25
C LYS A 590 34.93 11.63 23.82
N VAL A 591 33.83 11.42 23.09
CA VAL A 591 32.54 11.49 23.75
C VAL A 591 32.51 10.27 24.67
N ASP A 592 32.98 10.44 25.91
CA ASP A 592 32.49 9.67 27.05
C ASP A 592 31.00 10.01 27.12
N MET A 593 30.22 9.44 26.19
CA MET A 593 28.81 9.30 26.44
C MET A 593 28.79 8.47 27.69
N GLU A 594 28.49 9.11 28.82
CA GLU A 594 28.18 8.41 30.05
C GLU A 594 27.27 7.28 29.61
N LYS A 595 27.76 6.03 29.73
CA LYS A 595 26.93 4.85 29.53
C LYS A 595 25.90 4.98 30.63
N VAL A 596 24.82 5.71 30.33
CA VAL A 596 23.68 5.83 31.21
C VAL A 596 23.28 4.40 31.40
N GLU A 597 23.47 3.87 32.61
CA GLU A 597 23.08 2.51 32.89
C GLU A 597 21.62 2.39 32.45
N PRO A 598 21.31 1.49 31.51
CA PRO A 598 19.99 1.45 30.93
C PRO A 598 18.99 1.34 32.07
N THR A 599 18.11 2.33 32.18
CA THR A 599 16.89 2.26 33.00
C THR A 599 16.29 0.89 32.78
N SER A 600 15.81 0.22 33.84
CA SER A 600 15.44 -1.20 33.76
C SER A 600 14.57 -1.50 32.54
N ILE A 601 15.19 -2.10 31.52
CA ILE A 601 14.52 -2.44 30.28
C ILE A 601 13.71 -3.70 30.57
N LYS A 602 12.39 -3.63 30.34
CA LYS A 602 11.51 -4.78 30.43
C LYS A 602 11.53 -5.52 29.11
N CYS A 603 11.67 -6.85 29.18
CA CYS A 603 11.41 -7.75 28.06
C CYS A 603 10.03 -8.39 28.27
N GLU A 604 9.15 -8.27 27.29
CA GLU A 604 7.82 -8.89 27.28
C GLU A 604 7.69 -9.81 26.06
N VAL A 605 7.25 -11.04 26.25
CA VAL A 605 6.82 -11.90 25.13
C VAL A 605 5.57 -11.29 24.51
N LEU A 606 5.51 -11.26 23.18
CA LEU A 606 4.35 -10.71 22.47
C LEU A 606 3.09 -11.56 22.70
N PRO A 607 1.90 -10.93 22.79
CA PRO A 607 0.64 -11.66 22.76
C PRO A 607 0.47 -12.34 21.39
N TYR A 608 -0.16 -13.51 21.38
CA TYR A 608 -0.48 -14.24 20.17
C TYR A 608 -1.92 -14.73 20.15
N THR A 609 -2.39 -15.07 18.96
CA THR A 609 -3.70 -15.69 18.74
C THR A 609 -3.59 -16.91 17.83
N THR A 610 -4.60 -17.79 17.90
CA THR A 610 -4.79 -18.94 17.03
C THR A 610 -6.28 -19.05 16.62
N PRO A 611 -6.59 -19.60 15.44
CA PRO A 611 -5.66 -19.84 14.33
C PRO A 611 -5.18 -18.52 13.71
N ALA A 612 -4.06 -18.55 12.98
CA ALA A 612 -3.52 -17.38 12.28
C ALA A 612 -4.15 -17.16 10.91
N TRP A 613 -4.51 -18.26 10.23
CA TRP A 613 -5.15 -18.29 8.92
C TRP A 613 -6.55 -18.91 8.99
N GLU A 614 -7.43 -18.47 8.10
CA GLU A 614 -8.76 -19.03 7.88
C GLU A 614 -8.90 -19.45 6.42
N LYS A 615 -9.46 -20.63 6.15
CA LYS A 615 -9.81 -21.06 4.79
C LYS A 615 -11.08 -20.34 4.32
N ILE A 616 -11.05 -19.77 3.11
CA ILE A 616 -12.17 -19.01 2.54
C ILE A 616 -13.35 -19.92 2.12
N ASN A 617 -13.04 -21.15 1.69
CA ASN A 617 -14.00 -22.11 1.12
C ASN A 617 -14.43 -23.22 2.08
N ASP A 618 -14.08 -23.14 3.38
CA ASP A 618 -14.38 -24.21 4.36
C ASP A 618 -15.75 -24.05 5.03
N THR A 619 -16.63 -23.23 4.46
CA THR A 619 -18.02 -23.24 4.90
C THR A 619 -18.63 -24.56 4.45
N GLY A 620 -18.69 -25.53 5.37
CA GLY A 620 -19.31 -26.85 5.21
C GLY A 620 -20.81 -26.85 4.84
N SER A 621 -21.31 -25.76 4.26
CA SER A 621 -22.50 -25.77 3.43
C SER A 621 -22.18 -26.52 2.13
N GLU A 622 -22.74 -27.71 1.98
CA GLU A 622 -22.86 -28.44 0.70
C GLU A 622 -23.69 -27.67 -0.36
N GLU A 623 -23.82 -26.36 -0.24
CA GLU A 623 -24.34 -25.52 -1.31
C GLU A 623 -23.33 -25.61 -2.44
N LYS A 624 -23.64 -26.52 -3.39
CA LYS A 624 -22.91 -26.70 -4.63
C LYS A 624 -22.59 -25.32 -5.18
N PRO A 625 -21.33 -25.05 -5.57
CA PRO A 625 -20.98 -23.78 -6.19
C PRO A 625 -22.00 -23.50 -7.29
N LEU A 626 -22.53 -22.28 -7.30
CA LEU A 626 -23.22 -21.72 -8.45
C LEU A 626 -22.45 -22.16 -9.68
N ASN A 627 -23.18 -22.75 -10.64
CA ASN A 627 -22.69 -23.47 -11.80
C ASN A 627 -21.31 -22.91 -12.24
N PRO A 628 -20.20 -23.67 -12.23
CA PRO A 628 -18.83 -23.16 -12.48
C PRO A 628 -18.63 -22.40 -13.80
N LYS A 629 -19.64 -22.41 -14.67
CA LYS A 629 -19.73 -21.63 -15.89
C LYS A 629 -20.20 -20.17 -15.67
N GLU A 630 -20.66 -19.79 -14.49
CA GLU A 630 -21.35 -18.50 -14.25
C GLU A 630 -20.57 -17.49 -13.40
N SER A 631 -19.56 -17.89 -12.61
CA SER A 631 -18.76 -16.94 -11.83
C SER A 631 -17.32 -16.89 -12.32
N GLN A 632 -17.04 -15.92 -13.19
CA GLN A 632 -15.67 -15.57 -13.50
C GLN A 632 -14.98 -15.06 -12.23
N LEU A 633 -13.84 -15.67 -11.87
CA LEU A 633 -13.04 -15.19 -10.76
C LEU A 633 -12.34 -13.89 -11.16
N LEU A 634 -12.38 -12.90 -10.27
CA LEU A 634 -11.63 -11.67 -10.38
C LEU A 634 -10.13 -11.94 -10.15
N VAL A 635 -9.30 -11.11 -10.78
CA VAL A 635 -7.85 -11.09 -10.58
C VAL A 635 -7.53 -10.12 -9.44
N VAL A 636 -6.62 -10.52 -8.54
CA VAL A 636 -6.13 -9.62 -7.50
C VAL A 636 -5.27 -8.54 -8.15
N PRO A 637 -5.58 -7.25 -7.97
CA PRO A 637 -4.77 -6.18 -8.55
C PRO A 637 -3.35 -6.22 -7.96
N GLU A 638 -2.34 -6.24 -8.82
CA GLU A 638 -0.94 -6.39 -8.42
C GLU A 638 -0.49 -5.29 -7.46
N ALA A 639 -0.85 -4.03 -7.76
CA ALA A 639 -0.56 -2.87 -6.92
C ALA A 639 -1.16 -2.95 -5.50
N LEU A 640 -2.14 -3.84 -5.28
CA LEU A 640 -2.82 -4.02 -4.00
C LEU A 640 -2.50 -5.34 -3.30
N ASP A 641 -1.65 -6.21 -3.87
CA ASP A 641 -1.32 -7.50 -3.26
C ASP A 641 -0.43 -7.34 -2.00
N GLN A 642 -1.09 -7.04 -0.88
CA GLN A 642 -0.49 -7.02 0.44
C GLN A 642 -0.40 -8.43 1.07
N ARG A 643 -0.84 -9.49 0.39
CA ARG A 643 -0.81 -10.88 0.88
C ARG A 643 -1.47 -11.13 2.23
N PHE A 644 -2.47 -10.33 2.58
CA PHE A 644 -3.38 -10.63 3.70
C PHE A 644 -4.44 -11.68 3.32
N PHE A 645 -4.62 -11.87 2.01
CA PHE A 645 -5.47 -12.87 1.39
C PHE A 645 -4.62 -13.56 0.33
N VAL A 646 -4.55 -14.89 0.36
CA VAL A 646 -3.56 -15.64 -0.44
C VAL A 646 -4.15 -16.89 -1.09
N LEU A 647 -3.64 -17.22 -2.26
CA LEU A 647 -3.85 -18.50 -2.93
C LEU A 647 -2.75 -19.47 -2.50
N ASP A 648 -3.13 -20.63 -1.99
CA ASP A 648 -2.24 -21.68 -1.50
C ASP A 648 -1.29 -21.23 -0.37
N ALA A 649 -1.84 -20.77 0.75
CA ALA A 649 -1.10 -20.16 1.87
C ALA A 649 0.20 -20.86 2.34
N PRO A 650 0.30 -22.20 2.39
CA PRO A 650 1.56 -22.85 2.75
C PRO A 650 2.68 -22.52 1.77
N TYR A 651 2.37 -22.49 0.47
CA TYR A 651 3.34 -22.35 -0.60
C TYR A 651 3.39 -20.96 -1.21
N CYS A 652 2.39 -20.09 -1.01
CA CYS A 652 2.23 -18.84 -1.77
C CYS A 652 3.40 -17.85 -1.65
N PHE A 653 4.23 -17.99 -0.62
CA PHE A 653 5.38 -17.14 -0.41
C PHE A 653 6.66 -17.71 -1.05
N SER A 654 6.78 -19.03 -1.26
CA SER A 654 7.99 -19.65 -1.79
C SER A 654 8.23 -19.35 -3.29
N PRO A 655 7.25 -19.45 -4.21
CA PRO A 655 7.39 -19.04 -5.60
C PRO A 655 7.72 -17.56 -5.71
N SER A 656 7.10 -16.71 -4.89
CA SER A 656 7.37 -15.27 -4.92
C SER A 656 8.79 -14.88 -4.55
N ILE A 657 9.47 -15.71 -3.76
CA ILE A 657 10.88 -15.54 -3.45
C ILE A 657 11.73 -15.85 -4.69
N SER A 658 11.31 -16.79 -5.55
CA SER A 658 12.09 -17.22 -6.72
C SER A 658 11.76 -16.55 -8.05
N GLU A 659 10.51 -16.09 -8.23
CA GLU A 659 9.93 -15.79 -9.55
C GLU A 659 10.02 -14.32 -9.98
N ASN A 660 10.15 -13.35 -9.07
CA ASN A 660 10.12 -11.94 -9.45
C ASN A 660 11.47 -11.26 -9.21
N GLU A 661 12.14 -10.89 -10.31
CA GLU A 661 13.27 -9.95 -10.29
C GLU A 661 12.81 -8.51 -9.98
N ASP A 662 11.52 -8.21 -10.14
CA ASP A 662 10.92 -6.86 -10.04
C ASP A 662 10.00 -6.65 -8.82
N CYS A 663 9.94 -7.58 -7.86
CA CYS A 663 8.90 -7.55 -6.81
C CYS A 663 9.13 -6.63 -5.60
N PHE A 664 10.25 -5.91 -5.52
CA PHE A 664 10.68 -5.24 -4.28
C PHE A 664 11.26 -3.85 -4.48
#